data_AF-A0A9E3SIW3-F1
#
_entry.id   AF-A0A9E3SIW3-F1
#
_cell.length_a   1.000
_cell.length_b   1.000
_cell.length_c   1.000
_cell.angle_alpha   90.00
_cell.angle_beta   90.00
_cell.angle_gamma   90.00
#
_symmetry.space_group_name_H-M   'P 1'
#
loop_
_entity.id
_entity.type
_entity.pdbx_description
1 polymer ?
#
loop_
_entity_poly.entity_id
_entity_poly.type
_entity_poly.pdbx_seq_one_letter_code
_entity_poly.pdbx_strand_id
1 'polypeptide(L)'
;MPDLLAGLNPEQLRAVTLPRESALILAGAGSGKTRVLTTRIAHLIQSGQASPAGILAVTFTNKAAREMLTRLSAMLPINTRGMWVGTFHGLCNRLLRTHHREAGLPQLFQILDSGDQLSMVKRLAKAQNLDEEKFAPRQLQHFINNCKESGLRANAVEAGDDFTRRMVAFFADYDAQCNREGVVDFAELLLRTFELLARNLDLLTHYQERFRYILVDEFQDTNKLQYKWIRMLAGSNGCVFAVGDDDQCLTGDARIALGGGRTKALSAVRPGDEVLSSHGRGDFRPAVVERVHRRKARRDLVEIRTRDGRRLTSTPEHTHFAGYLLGETPQTYFTYLMHKAGIGYRLGTSQVYTRGQAKPMVGYRQRAIQEHVDALWIVGTHASENEARFDEITLSLRYGLPTLPFVARKGNSVSGLVHDPAWISRLYREFDTAAAARRLLIDRGLSHEEPHHVPMSRDSKRRNIVVTLCGDRRGQRAAHRVTVYGNDATGRRALEKAGLSIRPAKAGSRSWRFDTVRAGYAEAMALAETARAALDGRIVQRANLHGKSLPFVSAAHVRPGMAMVTEDGKLDVVASVRRIPGKSREVFDLDVRGTHNYVANGIVTHNSIYRFRGADVGNMNEFLRDFGVREVVKLEQNYRSQGSILDAANAVIAQNKARLGKNLWTAEGRGEPLRVYAAANDEEEARFVVDEVRQLHREGIALADMALLYRSNAQSRILEHALFRAGIAYKVYGGLRFFERQEVKHALAYLRLAANPDDDGAFSRVVNFPPRGIGARTIEQLQEAAAAGLGS
;
A
#
# COMPACT_ATOMS: atom_id res chain seq x y z
N MET A 1 -41.96 -13.50 -12.97
CA MET A 1 -40.63 -13.36 -12.33
C MET A 1 -40.25 -11.90 -12.37
N PRO A 2 -39.52 -11.35 -11.38
CA PRO A 2 -38.99 -9.99 -11.50
C PRO A 2 -38.19 -9.90 -12.80
N ASP A 3 -38.40 -8.84 -13.58
CA ASP A 3 -37.49 -8.53 -14.67
C ASP A 3 -36.14 -8.15 -14.04
N LEU A 4 -35.19 -9.09 -14.01
CA LEU A 4 -33.86 -8.87 -13.40
C LEU A 4 -33.08 -7.75 -14.07
N LEU A 5 -33.44 -7.43 -15.32
CA LEU A 5 -32.80 -6.40 -16.12
C LEU A 5 -33.50 -5.04 -15.94
N ALA A 6 -34.69 -5.00 -15.35
CA ALA A 6 -35.41 -3.76 -15.08
C ALA A 6 -34.61 -2.85 -14.13
N GLY A 7 -34.53 -1.57 -14.50
CA GLY A 7 -33.86 -0.53 -13.71
C GLY A 7 -32.33 -0.61 -13.72
N LEU A 8 -31.71 -1.39 -14.62
CA LEU A 8 -30.29 -1.24 -14.97
C LEU A 8 -30.13 -0.08 -15.96
N ASN A 9 -29.06 0.70 -15.82
CA ASN A 9 -28.70 1.65 -16.87
C ASN A 9 -28.05 0.92 -18.08
N PRO A 10 -27.84 1.61 -19.22
CA PRO A 10 -27.30 0.97 -20.42
C PRO A 10 -25.96 0.25 -20.20
N GLU A 11 -25.04 0.82 -19.43
CA GLU A 11 -23.72 0.23 -19.17
C GLU A 11 -23.79 -0.99 -18.24
N GLN A 12 -24.64 -0.94 -17.22
CA GLN A 12 -24.91 -2.07 -16.32
C GLN A 12 -25.63 -3.20 -17.06
N LEU A 13 -26.65 -2.87 -17.86
CA LEU A 13 -27.37 -3.83 -18.70
C LEU A 13 -26.39 -4.53 -19.63
N ARG A 14 -25.58 -3.76 -20.35
CA ARG A 14 -24.54 -4.26 -21.24
C ARG A 14 -23.56 -5.18 -20.50
N ALA A 15 -23.09 -4.80 -19.31
CA ALA A 15 -22.19 -5.64 -18.52
C ALA A 15 -22.84 -6.95 -18.06
N VAL A 16 -24.10 -6.91 -17.65
CA VAL A 16 -24.86 -8.08 -17.17
C VAL A 16 -25.10 -9.07 -18.31
N THR A 17 -25.44 -8.58 -19.51
CA THR A 17 -25.85 -9.41 -20.66
C THR A 17 -24.71 -9.81 -21.59
N LEU A 18 -23.44 -9.50 -21.26
CA LEU A 18 -22.30 -9.96 -22.06
C LEU A 18 -22.37 -11.47 -22.30
N PRO A 19 -22.06 -11.94 -23.52
CA PRO A 19 -22.08 -13.36 -23.85
C PRO A 19 -21.03 -14.14 -23.04
N ARG A 20 -20.88 -15.44 -23.33
CA ARG A 20 -19.87 -16.30 -22.69
C ARG A 20 -18.46 -15.93 -23.17
N GLU A 21 -17.96 -14.84 -22.63
CA GLU A 21 -16.61 -14.30 -22.86
C GLU A 21 -16.06 -13.69 -21.58
N SER A 22 -14.73 -13.56 -21.52
CA SER A 22 -14.07 -12.87 -20.42
C SER A 22 -14.19 -11.36 -20.58
N ALA A 23 -14.45 -10.66 -19.48
CA ALA A 23 -14.72 -9.23 -19.49
C ALA A 23 -14.10 -8.52 -18.29
N LEU A 24 -13.67 -7.27 -18.51
CA LEU A 24 -13.24 -6.36 -17.45
C LEU A 24 -14.25 -5.21 -17.31
N ILE A 25 -14.75 -5.02 -16.10
CA ILE A 25 -15.66 -3.94 -15.74
C ILE A 25 -14.94 -2.95 -14.83
N LEU A 26 -14.76 -1.73 -15.31
CA LEU A 26 -14.19 -0.65 -14.53
C LEU A 26 -15.29 0.11 -13.84
N ALA A 27 -15.33 0.03 -12.51
CA ALA A 27 -16.46 0.55 -11.77
C ALA A 27 -15.99 1.49 -10.66
N GLY A 28 -16.63 2.66 -10.55
CA GLY A 28 -16.37 3.61 -9.48
C GLY A 28 -17.07 3.26 -8.17
N ALA A 29 -16.72 3.96 -7.09
CA ALA A 29 -17.44 3.83 -5.83
C ALA A 29 -18.95 4.13 -6.05
N GLY A 30 -19.82 3.31 -5.47
CA GLY A 30 -21.28 3.47 -5.57
C GLY A 30 -21.88 3.33 -6.97
N SER A 31 -21.10 2.87 -7.97
CA SER A 31 -21.57 2.68 -9.36
C SER A 31 -22.40 1.40 -9.60
N GLY A 32 -22.68 0.67 -8.53
CA GLY A 32 -23.39 -0.61 -8.59
C GLY A 32 -22.52 -1.82 -8.92
N LYS A 33 -21.21 -1.83 -8.60
CA LYS A 33 -20.32 -3.00 -8.81
C LYS A 33 -20.97 -4.34 -8.39
N THR A 34 -21.39 -4.38 -7.12
CA THR A 34 -22.00 -5.56 -6.51
C THR A 34 -23.35 -5.88 -7.14
N ARG A 35 -24.11 -4.86 -7.58
CA ARG A 35 -25.36 -5.04 -8.32
C ARG A 35 -25.09 -5.71 -9.67
N VAL A 36 -24.14 -5.21 -10.45
CA VAL A 36 -23.76 -5.82 -11.74
C VAL A 36 -23.30 -7.26 -11.56
N LEU A 37 -22.45 -7.54 -10.57
CA LEU A 37 -22.01 -8.91 -10.26
C LEU A 37 -23.18 -9.83 -9.90
N THR A 38 -24.03 -9.42 -8.95
CA THR A 38 -25.18 -10.23 -8.50
C THR A 38 -26.22 -10.42 -9.60
N THR A 39 -26.56 -9.36 -10.34
CA THR A 39 -27.49 -9.44 -11.45
C THR A 39 -26.95 -10.28 -12.58
N ARG A 40 -25.65 -10.23 -12.89
CA ARG A 40 -25.04 -11.13 -13.88
C ARG A 40 -25.15 -12.59 -13.45
N ILE A 41 -24.83 -12.92 -12.20
CA ILE A 41 -24.99 -14.28 -11.67
C ILE A 41 -26.45 -14.74 -11.79
N ALA A 42 -27.41 -13.89 -11.39
CA ALA A 42 -28.82 -14.21 -11.46
C ALA A 42 -29.31 -14.38 -12.91
N HIS A 43 -28.88 -13.51 -13.82
CA HIS A 43 -29.20 -13.59 -15.24
C HIS A 43 -28.65 -14.87 -15.88
N LEU A 44 -27.40 -15.26 -15.57
CA LEU A 44 -26.80 -16.51 -16.06
C LEU A 44 -27.58 -17.74 -15.61
N ILE A 45 -28.08 -17.74 -14.37
CA ILE A 45 -28.90 -18.84 -13.84
C ILE A 45 -30.29 -18.86 -14.48
N GLN A 46 -30.98 -17.71 -14.51
CA GLN A 46 -32.36 -17.62 -15.01
C GLN A 46 -32.46 -17.90 -16.52
N SER A 47 -31.46 -17.47 -17.30
CA SER A 47 -31.39 -17.74 -18.74
C SER A 47 -30.94 -19.17 -19.08
N GLY A 48 -30.62 -20.00 -18.08
CA GLY A 48 -30.16 -21.37 -18.29
C GLY A 48 -28.71 -21.48 -18.78
N GLN A 49 -27.95 -20.38 -18.83
CA GLN A 49 -26.55 -20.38 -19.26
C GLN A 49 -25.62 -21.07 -18.25
N ALA A 50 -25.98 -21.03 -16.95
CA ALA A 50 -25.20 -21.67 -15.90
C ALA A 50 -26.09 -22.25 -14.80
N SER A 51 -25.69 -23.37 -14.20
CA SER A 51 -26.31 -23.85 -12.98
C SER A 51 -25.77 -23.08 -11.75
N PRO A 52 -26.53 -22.97 -10.64
CA PRO A 52 -26.04 -22.32 -9.43
C PRO A 52 -24.74 -22.92 -8.87
N ALA A 53 -24.53 -24.22 -9.10
CA ALA A 53 -23.33 -24.95 -8.70
C ALA A 53 -22.14 -24.72 -9.64
N GLY A 54 -22.37 -24.23 -10.86
CA GLY A 54 -21.37 -24.00 -11.90
C GLY A 54 -20.84 -22.56 -11.98
N ILE A 55 -21.20 -21.71 -11.03
CA ILE A 55 -20.71 -20.33 -10.93
C ILE A 55 -19.76 -20.22 -9.73
N LEU A 56 -18.57 -19.67 -9.98
CA LEU A 56 -17.61 -19.29 -8.95
C LEU A 56 -17.60 -17.77 -8.84
N ALA A 57 -17.93 -17.21 -7.67
CA ALA A 57 -17.86 -15.78 -7.42
C ALA A 57 -16.95 -15.47 -6.23
N VAL A 58 -15.93 -14.65 -6.48
CA VAL A 58 -14.83 -14.40 -5.56
C VAL A 58 -14.81 -12.92 -5.15
N THR A 59 -14.62 -12.67 -3.85
CA THR A 59 -14.43 -11.34 -3.28
C THR A 59 -13.32 -11.33 -2.23
N PHE A 60 -12.96 -10.17 -1.68
CA PHE A 60 -11.90 -10.03 -0.68
C PHE A 60 -12.39 -10.11 0.76
N THR A 61 -13.68 -9.86 1.02
CA THR A 61 -14.20 -9.83 2.39
C THR A 61 -15.39 -10.77 2.60
N ASN A 62 -15.46 -11.37 3.79
CA ASN A 62 -16.59 -12.22 4.18
C ASN A 62 -17.91 -11.43 4.21
N LYS A 63 -17.86 -10.12 4.50
CA LYS A 63 -19.03 -9.24 4.45
C LYS A 63 -19.59 -9.14 3.03
N ALA A 64 -18.72 -8.86 2.04
CA ALA A 64 -19.12 -8.75 0.64
C ALA A 64 -19.70 -10.08 0.11
N ALA A 65 -19.11 -11.22 0.49
CA ALA A 65 -19.61 -12.54 0.08
C ALA A 65 -21.02 -12.80 0.63
N ARG A 66 -21.25 -12.50 1.91
CA ARG A 66 -22.57 -12.64 2.54
C ARG A 66 -23.60 -11.70 1.91
N GLU A 67 -23.23 -10.45 1.66
CA GLU A 67 -24.11 -9.48 1.01
C GLU A 67 -24.49 -9.94 -0.41
N MET A 68 -23.53 -10.47 -1.17
CA MET A 68 -23.76 -11.04 -2.49
C MET A 68 -24.76 -12.21 -2.44
N LEU A 69 -24.57 -13.14 -1.50
CA LEU A 69 -25.49 -14.27 -1.29
C LEU A 69 -26.89 -13.81 -0.88
N THR A 70 -27.02 -12.86 0.05
CA THR A 70 -28.31 -12.32 0.47
C THR A 70 -29.07 -11.70 -0.70
N ARG A 71 -28.38 -10.92 -1.54
CA ARG A 71 -28.97 -10.34 -2.76
C ARG A 71 -29.43 -11.43 -3.74
N LEU A 72 -28.59 -12.45 -3.97
CA LEU A 72 -28.95 -13.56 -4.87
C LEU A 72 -30.17 -14.34 -4.36
N SER A 73 -30.28 -14.57 -3.05
CA SER A 73 -31.45 -15.24 -2.45
C SER A 73 -32.74 -14.46 -2.65
N ALA A 74 -32.66 -13.14 -2.70
CA ALA A 74 -33.81 -12.29 -2.98
C ALA A 74 -34.19 -12.26 -4.47
N MET A 75 -33.21 -12.46 -5.37
CA MET A 75 -33.39 -12.39 -6.82
C MET A 75 -33.81 -13.72 -7.45
N LEU A 76 -33.43 -14.85 -6.84
CA LEU A 76 -33.63 -16.18 -7.38
C LEU A 76 -34.42 -17.05 -6.40
N PRO A 77 -35.42 -17.81 -6.86
CA PRO A 77 -36.17 -18.75 -6.02
C PRO A 77 -35.37 -20.05 -5.79
N ILE A 78 -34.12 -19.94 -5.34
CA ILE A 78 -33.21 -21.08 -5.12
C ILE A 78 -32.52 -20.98 -3.76
N ASN A 79 -32.05 -22.11 -3.25
CA ASN A 79 -31.17 -22.13 -2.09
C ASN A 79 -29.74 -21.74 -2.49
N THR A 80 -29.32 -20.52 -2.13
CA THR A 80 -27.99 -20.00 -2.46
C THR A 80 -26.87 -20.52 -1.55
N ARG A 81 -27.17 -21.20 -0.43
CA ARG A 81 -26.15 -21.66 0.54
C ARG A 81 -25.11 -22.60 -0.08
N GLY A 82 -25.50 -23.37 -1.09
CA GLY A 82 -24.62 -24.31 -1.79
C GLY A 82 -23.71 -23.67 -2.84
N MET A 83 -23.95 -22.41 -3.24
CA MET A 83 -23.21 -21.74 -4.30
C MET A 83 -21.74 -21.50 -3.93
N TRP A 84 -20.88 -21.40 -4.94
CA TRP A 84 -19.46 -21.10 -4.75
C TRP A 84 -19.22 -19.59 -4.74
N VAL A 85 -19.82 -18.92 -3.76
CA VAL A 85 -19.69 -17.47 -3.55
C VAL A 85 -18.96 -17.24 -2.22
N GLY A 86 -17.79 -16.59 -2.26
CA GLY A 86 -16.96 -16.48 -1.08
C GLY A 86 -15.70 -15.63 -1.24
N THR A 87 -14.89 -15.61 -0.19
CA THR A 87 -13.53 -15.06 -0.29
C THR A 87 -12.58 -16.07 -0.93
N PHE A 88 -11.46 -15.63 -1.51
CA PHE A 88 -10.42 -16.55 -1.98
C PHE A 88 -10.09 -17.64 -0.94
N HIS A 89 -9.81 -17.20 0.29
CA HIS A 89 -9.47 -18.09 1.40
C HIS A 89 -10.66 -18.96 1.84
N GLY A 90 -11.87 -18.41 1.88
CA GLY A 90 -13.07 -19.19 2.24
C GLY A 90 -13.38 -20.29 1.22
N LEU A 91 -13.23 -20.00 -0.08
CA LEU A 91 -13.44 -20.96 -1.16
C LEU A 91 -12.32 -22.00 -1.21
N CYS A 92 -11.07 -21.59 -1.02
CA CYS A 92 -9.93 -22.52 -0.85
C CYS A 92 -10.13 -23.44 0.35
N ASN A 93 -10.51 -22.91 1.51
CA ASN A 93 -10.82 -23.72 2.70
C ASN A 93 -11.97 -24.70 2.43
N ARG A 94 -13.03 -24.29 1.73
CA ARG A 94 -14.11 -25.21 1.32
C ARG A 94 -13.60 -26.35 0.43
N LEU A 95 -12.77 -26.02 -0.55
CA LEU A 95 -12.17 -27.00 -1.47
C LEU A 95 -11.27 -27.98 -0.70
N LEU A 96 -10.35 -27.47 0.13
CA LEU A 96 -9.47 -28.29 0.96
C LEU A 96 -10.23 -29.15 1.97
N ARG A 97 -11.33 -28.68 2.56
CA ARG A 97 -12.16 -29.51 3.44
C ARG A 97 -12.90 -30.61 2.70
N THR A 98 -13.29 -30.35 1.46
CA THR A 98 -13.97 -31.35 0.61
C THR A 98 -12.97 -32.42 0.17
N HIS A 99 -11.75 -32.02 -0.20
CA HIS A 99 -10.69 -32.87 -0.74
C HIS A 99 -9.52 -32.99 0.23
N HIS A 100 -9.82 -33.17 1.51
CA HIS A 100 -8.80 -33.11 2.55
C HIS A 100 -7.79 -34.25 2.42
N ARG A 101 -8.23 -35.43 1.97
CA ARG A 101 -7.37 -36.60 1.77
C ARG A 101 -6.36 -36.36 0.65
N GLU A 102 -6.83 -35.86 -0.49
CA GLU A 102 -6.01 -35.52 -1.65
C GLU A 102 -5.08 -34.33 -1.35
N ALA A 103 -5.51 -33.41 -0.48
CA ALA A 103 -4.68 -32.31 0.01
C ALA A 103 -3.62 -32.74 1.02
N GLY A 104 -3.66 -33.99 1.52
CA GLY A 104 -2.79 -34.48 2.59
C GLY A 104 -3.06 -33.78 3.93
N LEU A 105 -4.33 -33.43 4.21
CA LEU A 105 -4.75 -32.73 5.42
C LEU A 105 -5.76 -33.56 6.23
N PRO A 106 -5.75 -33.47 7.56
CA PRO A 106 -6.83 -34.00 8.39
C PRO A 106 -8.16 -33.34 8.04
N GLN A 107 -9.27 -34.07 8.16
CA GLN A 107 -10.61 -33.55 7.81
C GLN A 107 -10.96 -32.26 8.58
N LEU A 108 -10.50 -32.18 9.83
CA LEU A 108 -10.73 -31.06 10.73
C LEU A 108 -9.49 -30.19 10.92
N PHE A 109 -8.61 -30.10 9.92
CA PHE A 109 -7.38 -29.30 10.00
C PHE A 109 -7.66 -27.89 10.57
N GLN A 110 -6.75 -27.43 11.42
CA GLN A 110 -6.87 -26.13 12.08
C GLN A 110 -6.30 -25.03 11.17
N ILE A 111 -6.98 -23.88 11.15
CA ILE A 111 -6.43 -22.67 10.53
C ILE A 111 -5.75 -21.83 11.62
N LEU A 112 -4.46 -21.55 11.46
CA LEU A 112 -3.69 -20.67 12.36
C LEU A 112 -4.01 -19.20 12.04
N ASP A 113 -4.35 -18.44 13.07
CA ASP A 113 -4.36 -16.98 12.98
C ASP A 113 -2.93 -16.40 13.05
N SER A 114 -2.78 -15.10 12.83
CA SER A 114 -1.47 -14.43 12.83
C SER A 114 -0.74 -14.56 14.18
N GLY A 115 -1.45 -14.57 15.30
CA GLY A 115 -0.86 -14.74 16.62
C GLY A 115 -0.46 -16.19 16.91
N ASP A 116 -1.28 -17.15 16.50
CA ASP A 116 -1.01 -18.58 16.66
C ASP A 116 0.17 -19.00 15.76
N GLN A 117 0.20 -18.54 14.50
CA GLN A 117 1.35 -18.71 13.61
C GLN A 117 2.64 -18.13 14.23
N LEU A 118 2.59 -16.89 14.74
CA LEU A 118 3.75 -16.27 15.37
C LEU A 118 4.24 -17.07 16.59
N SER A 119 3.32 -17.64 17.36
CA SER A 119 3.65 -18.47 18.52
C SER A 119 4.34 -19.77 18.12
N MET A 120 3.86 -20.41 17.04
CA MET A 120 4.51 -21.58 16.45
C MET A 120 5.91 -21.26 15.91
N VAL A 121 6.06 -20.14 15.19
CA VAL A 121 7.36 -19.69 14.67
C VAL A 121 8.34 -19.44 15.82
N LYS A 122 7.91 -18.83 16.93
CA LYS A 122 8.75 -18.65 18.13
C LYS A 122 9.19 -19.99 18.73
N ARG A 123 8.26 -20.94 18.89
CA ARG A 123 8.55 -22.27 19.46
C ARG A 123 9.56 -23.03 18.60
N LEU A 124 9.34 -23.05 17.27
CA LEU A 124 10.24 -23.72 16.34
C LEU A 124 11.62 -23.05 16.31
N ALA A 125 11.67 -21.71 16.32
CA ALA A 125 12.93 -20.97 16.36
C ALA A 125 13.74 -21.31 17.62
N LYS A 126 13.08 -21.34 18.79
CA LYS A 126 13.70 -21.74 20.05
C LYS A 126 14.21 -23.19 20.01
N ALA A 127 13.41 -24.13 19.51
CA ALA A 127 13.78 -25.55 19.42
C ALA A 127 15.01 -25.79 18.54
N GLN A 128 15.17 -25.01 17.47
CA GLN A 128 16.34 -25.09 16.59
C GLN A 128 17.55 -24.29 17.09
N ASN A 129 17.47 -23.71 18.30
CA ASN A 129 18.47 -22.78 18.84
C ASN A 129 18.81 -21.67 17.83
N LEU A 130 17.81 -21.19 17.09
CA LEU A 130 17.99 -20.06 16.20
C LEU A 130 18.26 -18.80 17.02
N ASP A 131 19.27 -18.06 16.58
CA ASP A 131 19.57 -16.74 17.12
C ASP A 131 18.36 -15.83 16.92
N GLU A 132 17.63 -15.56 18.02
CA GLU A 132 16.44 -14.71 18.02
C GLU A 132 16.74 -13.26 17.68
N GLU A 133 18.00 -12.83 17.81
CA GLU A 133 18.46 -11.60 17.19
C GLU A 133 18.57 -11.88 15.69
N LYS A 134 19.47 -12.69 15.17
CA LYS A 134 19.58 -12.84 13.70
C LYS A 134 18.29 -13.26 12.97
N PHE A 135 17.33 -13.97 13.57
CA PHE A 135 16.11 -14.42 12.89
C PHE A 135 14.85 -14.12 13.72
N ALA A 136 14.40 -12.86 13.75
CA ALA A 136 13.19 -12.46 14.46
C ALA A 136 12.00 -13.33 14.03
N PRO A 137 11.22 -13.86 14.99
CA PRO A 137 10.02 -14.62 14.67
C PRO A 137 9.01 -13.87 13.78
N ARG A 138 8.87 -12.56 13.94
CA ARG A 138 7.99 -11.74 13.06
C ARG A 138 8.54 -11.63 11.63
N GLN A 139 9.85 -11.57 11.48
CA GLN A 139 10.47 -11.53 10.16
C GLN A 139 10.34 -12.88 9.45
N LEU A 140 10.60 -13.98 10.16
CA LEU A 140 10.41 -15.34 9.64
C LEU A 140 8.95 -15.56 9.22
N GLN A 141 7.99 -15.18 10.08
CA GLN A 141 6.56 -15.22 9.75
C GLN A 141 6.24 -14.43 8.47
N HIS A 142 6.73 -13.19 8.36
CA HIS A 142 6.49 -12.36 7.17
C HIS A 142 7.11 -12.97 5.91
N PHE A 143 8.34 -13.48 6.00
CA PHE A 143 9.03 -14.15 4.90
C PHE A 143 8.27 -15.38 4.40
N ILE A 144 7.82 -16.25 5.32
CA ILE A 144 7.02 -17.43 5.01
C ILE A 144 5.73 -17.03 4.28
N ASN A 145 4.98 -16.07 4.84
CA ASN A 145 3.72 -15.62 4.25
C ASN A 145 3.93 -15.03 2.85
N ASN A 146 4.95 -14.18 2.66
CA ASN A 146 5.26 -13.59 1.35
C ASN A 146 5.65 -14.66 0.31
N CYS A 147 6.42 -15.68 0.70
CA CYS A 147 6.78 -16.79 -0.18
C CYS A 147 5.53 -17.56 -0.60
N LYS A 148 4.68 -17.93 0.38
CA LYS A 148 3.42 -18.64 0.13
C LYS A 148 2.48 -17.83 -0.76
N GLU A 149 2.28 -16.55 -0.49
CA GLU A 149 1.43 -15.65 -1.30
C GLU A 149 1.98 -15.42 -2.71
N SER A 150 3.29 -15.60 -2.92
CA SER A 150 3.92 -15.56 -4.24
C SER A 150 3.82 -16.91 -4.98
N GLY A 151 3.31 -17.94 -4.32
CA GLY A 151 3.18 -19.29 -4.87
C GLY A 151 4.46 -20.12 -4.75
N LEU A 152 5.33 -19.84 -3.78
CA LEU A 152 6.63 -20.49 -3.62
C LEU A 152 6.67 -21.36 -2.35
N ARG A 153 7.07 -22.62 -2.53
CA ARG A 153 7.55 -23.50 -1.45
C ARG A 153 9.02 -23.24 -1.19
N ALA A 154 9.50 -23.64 -0.02
CA ALA A 154 10.90 -23.44 0.38
C ALA A 154 11.90 -23.91 -0.69
N ASN A 155 11.66 -25.06 -1.30
CA ASN A 155 12.52 -25.61 -2.36
C ASN A 155 12.55 -24.79 -3.67
N ALA A 156 11.56 -23.92 -3.90
CA ALA A 156 11.45 -23.06 -5.07
C ALA A 156 11.92 -21.62 -4.81
N VAL A 157 12.35 -21.31 -3.58
CA VAL A 157 12.89 -19.99 -3.23
C VAL A 157 14.38 -19.95 -3.59
N GLU A 158 14.75 -19.07 -4.52
CA GLU A 158 16.15 -18.81 -4.84
C GLU A 158 16.84 -18.10 -3.66
N ALA A 159 17.87 -18.74 -3.10
CA ALA A 159 18.62 -18.22 -1.96
C ALA A 159 20.04 -17.82 -2.37
N GLY A 160 20.24 -16.51 -2.61
CA GLY A 160 21.52 -15.94 -3.01
C GLY A 160 22.57 -15.80 -1.91
N ASP A 161 22.18 -15.89 -0.63
CA ASP A 161 23.07 -15.72 0.52
C ASP A 161 22.73 -16.68 1.68
N ASP A 162 23.66 -16.89 2.61
CA ASP A 162 23.51 -17.82 3.74
C ASP A 162 22.37 -17.45 4.68
N PHE A 163 22.06 -16.16 4.79
CA PHE A 163 20.96 -15.69 5.60
C PHE A 163 19.62 -16.13 4.98
N THR A 164 19.43 -15.89 3.68
CA THR A 164 18.26 -16.39 2.96
C THR A 164 18.20 -17.92 2.94
N ARG A 165 19.33 -18.62 2.76
CA ARG A 165 19.37 -20.09 2.83
C ARG A 165 18.86 -20.60 4.18
N ARG A 166 19.23 -19.96 5.28
CA ARG A 166 18.75 -20.35 6.61
C ARG A 166 17.26 -20.04 6.81
N MET A 167 16.76 -18.91 6.28
CA MET A 167 15.32 -18.61 6.28
C MET A 167 14.52 -19.62 5.45
N VAL A 168 15.06 -20.05 4.30
CA VAL A 168 14.47 -21.09 3.45
C VAL A 168 14.45 -22.45 4.15
N ALA A 169 15.56 -22.83 4.81
CA ALA A 169 15.59 -24.04 5.62
C ALA A 169 14.56 -24.00 6.75
N PHE A 170 14.49 -22.88 7.49
CA PHE A 170 13.48 -22.69 8.53
C PHE A 170 12.05 -22.75 7.97
N PHE A 171 11.81 -22.17 6.79
CA PHE A 171 10.51 -22.27 6.12
C PHE A 171 10.16 -23.73 5.80
N ALA A 172 11.11 -24.53 5.30
CA ALA A 172 10.89 -25.96 5.07
C ALA A 172 10.53 -26.70 6.37
N ASP A 173 11.25 -26.43 7.47
CA ASP A 173 10.97 -27.04 8.77
C ASP A 173 9.63 -26.60 9.35
N TYR A 174 9.27 -25.33 9.16
CA TYR A 174 7.97 -24.79 9.55
C TYR A 174 6.83 -25.49 8.81
N ASP A 175 6.93 -25.63 7.48
CA ASP A 175 5.94 -26.37 6.70
C ASP A 175 5.86 -27.84 7.13
N ALA A 176 7.00 -28.48 7.41
CA ALA A 176 7.03 -29.84 7.93
C ALA A 176 6.35 -29.96 9.30
N GLN A 177 6.55 -28.99 10.21
CA GLN A 177 5.87 -28.94 11.50
C GLN A 177 4.37 -28.75 11.33
N CYS A 178 3.94 -27.82 10.45
CA CYS A 178 2.52 -27.62 10.16
C CYS A 178 1.86 -28.89 9.60
N ASN A 179 2.54 -29.61 8.70
CA ASN A 179 2.03 -30.87 8.16
C ASN A 179 1.91 -31.94 9.25
N ARG A 180 2.91 -32.08 10.14
CA ARG A 180 2.85 -33.03 11.27
C ARG A 180 1.71 -32.72 12.23
N GLU A 181 1.54 -31.45 12.59
CA GLU A 181 0.46 -31.00 13.49
C GLU A 181 -0.91 -30.93 12.78
N GLY A 182 -0.98 -31.16 11.47
CA GLY A 182 -2.24 -31.10 10.73
C GLY A 182 -2.87 -29.70 10.69
N VAL A 183 -2.05 -28.65 10.70
CA VAL A 183 -2.50 -27.25 10.74
C VAL A 183 -2.10 -26.50 9.47
N VAL A 184 -2.86 -25.46 9.12
CA VAL A 184 -2.60 -24.60 7.97
C VAL A 184 -2.64 -23.14 8.41
N ASP A 185 -1.70 -22.32 7.96
CA ASP A 185 -1.83 -20.87 8.11
C ASP A 185 -2.74 -20.27 7.01
N PHE A 186 -2.97 -18.97 7.08
CA PHE A 186 -3.87 -18.31 6.14
C PHE A 186 -3.32 -18.32 4.69
N ALA A 187 -2.03 -18.08 4.49
CA ALA A 187 -1.42 -18.08 3.16
C ALA A 187 -1.37 -19.50 2.56
N GLU A 188 -1.24 -20.51 3.42
CA GLU A 188 -1.24 -21.92 3.08
C GLU A 188 -2.54 -22.36 2.40
N LEU A 189 -3.70 -21.81 2.77
CA LEU A 189 -4.98 -22.15 2.17
C LEU A 189 -4.95 -22.00 0.64
N LEU A 190 -4.38 -20.91 0.14
CA LEU A 190 -4.30 -20.65 -1.30
C LEU A 190 -3.24 -21.54 -1.95
N LEU A 191 -2.04 -21.61 -1.36
CA LEU A 191 -0.93 -22.36 -1.96
C LEU A 191 -1.25 -23.86 -2.03
N ARG A 192 -1.75 -24.45 -0.94
CA ARG A 192 -2.13 -25.87 -0.91
C ARG A 192 -3.24 -26.18 -1.89
N THR A 193 -4.24 -25.30 -2.02
CA THR A 193 -5.33 -25.46 -3.01
C THR A 193 -4.78 -25.41 -4.43
N PHE A 194 -3.88 -24.46 -4.71
CA PHE A 194 -3.25 -24.34 -6.02
C PHE A 194 -2.44 -25.60 -6.37
N GLU A 195 -1.63 -26.10 -5.44
CA GLU A 195 -0.83 -27.32 -5.63
C GLU A 195 -1.69 -28.58 -5.76
N LEU A 196 -2.76 -28.70 -4.97
CA LEU A 196 -3.70 -29.81 -5.06
C LEU A 196 -4.25 -29.95 -6.48
N LEU A 197 -4.79 -28.86 -7.02
CA LEU A 197 -5.35 -28.84 -8.37
C LEU A 197 -4.26 -29.01 -9.44
N ALA A 198 -3.09 -28.42 -9.26
CA ALA A 198 -2.00 -28.56 -10.21
C ALA A 198 -1.45 -30.01 -10.30
N ARG A 199 -1.54 -30.78 -9.21
CA ARG A 199 -1.03 -32.17 -9.14
C ARG A 199 -2.11 -33.22 -9.43
N ASN A 200 -3.39 -32.87 -9.30
CA ASN A 200 -4.50 -33.77 -9.54
C ASN A 200 -5.34 -33.26 -10.72
N LEU A 201 -5.02 -33.78 -11.92
CA LEU A 201 -5.66 -33.35 -13.16
C LEU A 201 -7.16 -33.68 -13.19
N ASP A 202 -7.59 -34.78 -12.58
CA ASP A 202 -9.00 -35.17 -12.52
C ASP A 202 -9.82 -34.16 -11.71
N LEU A 203 -9.30 -33.74 -10.55
CA LEU A 203 -9.92 -32.68 -9.75
C LEU A 203 -9.91 -31.34 -10.48
N LEU A 204 -8.82 -30.99 -11.15
CA LEU A 204 -8.74 -29.76 -11.94
C LEU A 204 -9.78 -29.75 -13.05
N THR A 205 -9.86 -30.82 -13.85
CA THR A 205 -10.84 -30.96 -14.93
C THR A 205 -12.26 -30.90 -14.37
N HIS A 206 -12.56 -31.61 -13.27
CA HIS A 206 -13.86 -31.52 -12.60
C HIS A 206 -14.26 -30.08 -12.27
N TYR A 207 -13.34 -29.30 -11.69
CA TYR A 207 -13.62 -27.92 -11.32
C TYR A 207 -13.63 -26.94 -12.50
N GLN A 208 -12.83 -27.17 -13.55
CA GLN A 208 -12.88 -26.39 -14.80
C GLN A 208 -14.19 -26.61 -15.55
N GLU A 209 -14.66 -27.85 -15.63
CA GLU A 209 -15.94 -28.19 -16.26
C GLU A 209 -17.13 -27.63 -15.49
N ARG A 210 -17.01 -27.63 -14.16
CA ARG A 210 -18.00 -27.05 -13.25
C ARG A 210 -18.02 -25.53 -13.35
N PHE A 211 -16.89 -24.85 -13.16
CA PHE A 211 -16.81 -23.39 -13.07
C PHE A 211 -16.62 -22.73 -14.44
N ARG A 212 -17.66 -22.83 -15.28
CA ARG A 212 -17.65 -22.20 -16.61
C ARG A 212 -17.71 -20.68 -16.54
N TYR A 213 -18.23 -20.12 -15.45
CA TYR A 213 -18.32 -18.69 -15.20
C TYR A 213 -17.64 -18.37 -13.87
N ILE A 214 -16.56 -17.59 -13.94
CA ILE A 214 -15.82 -17.10 -12.78
C ILE A 214 -16.00 -15.59 -12.70
N LEU A 215 -16.50 -15.09 -11.58
CA LEU A 215 -16.70 -13.66 -11.35
C LEU A 215 -15.81 -13.21 -10.21
N VAL A 216 -15.08 -12.10 -10.40
CA VAL A 216 -14.11 -11.60 -9.42
C VAL A 216 -14.37 -10.13 -9.13
N ASP A 217 -14.66 -9.84 -7.86
CA ASP A 217 -14.80 -8.49 -7.33
C ASP A 217 -13.45 -7.94 -6.87
N GLU A 218 -13.29 -6.61 -6.91
CA GLU A 218 -12.07 -5.86 -6.55
C GLU A 218 -10.78 -6.45 -7.16
N PHE A 219 -10.80 -6.73 -8.46
CA PHE A 219 -9.74 -7.42 -9.19
C PHE A 219 -8.37 -6.74 -9.10
N GLN A 220 -8.33 -5.42 -8.89
CA GLN A 220 -7.10 -4.66 -8.69
C GLN A 220 -6.32 -5.08 -7.43
N ASP A 221 -6.98 -5.70 -6.45
CA ASP A 221 -6.37 -6.12 -5.19
C ASP A 221 -5.79 -7.55 -5.28
N THR A 222 -5.84 -8.20 -6.44
CA THR A 222 -5.37 -9.58 -6.63
C THR A 222 -3.85 -9.67 -6.60
N ASN A 223 -3.32 -10.66 -5.86
CA ASN A 223 -1.91 -11.02 -5.89
C ASN A 223 -1.60 -12.06 -6.99
N LYS A 224 -0.31 -12.38 -7.19
CA LYS A 224 0.13 -13.32 -8.24
C LYS A 224 -0.46 -14.73 -8.08
N LEU A 225 -0.51 -15.29 -6.87
CA LEU A 225 -1.04 -16.63 -6.65
C LEU A 225 -2.56 -16.68 -6.86
N GLN A 226 -3.29 -15.65 -6.40
CA GLN A 226 -4.73 -15.52 -6.64
C GLN A 226 -5.04 -15.46 -8.13
N TYR A 227 -4.27 -14.68 -8.91
CA TYR A 227 -4.42 -14.62 -10.35
C TYR A 227 -4.09 -15.97 -11.03
N LYS A 228 -2.99 -16.63 -10.63
CA LYS A 228 -2.66 -17.99 -11.11
C LYS A 228 -3.78 -18.99 -10.83
N TRP A 229 -4.39 -18.92 -9.65
CA TRP A 229 -5.49 -19.79 -9.26
C TRP A 229 -6.75 -19.55 -10.12
N ILE A 230 -7.12 -18.28 -10.36
CA ILE A 230 -8.22 -17.93 -11.27
C ILE A 230 -7.94 -18.48 -12.67
N ARG A 231 -6.73 -18.26 -13.21
CA ARG A 231 -6.34 -18.73 -14.54
C ARG A 231 -6.38 -20.25 -14.65
N MET A 232 -5.89 -20.95 -13.63
CA MET A 232 -5.91 -22.40 -13.58
C MET A 232 -7.34 -22.95 -13.58
N LEU A 233 -8.24 -22.37 -12.78
CA LEU A 233 -9.65 -22.79 -12.75
C LEU A 233 -10.45 -22.40 -13.98
N ALA A 234 -10.10 -21.29 -14.66
CA ALA A 234 -10.75 -20.92 -15.90
C ALA A 234 -10.38 -21.89 -17.03
N GLY A 235 -9.13 -22.35 -17.08
CA GLY A 235 -8.65 -23.23 -18.15
C GLY A 235 -8.87 -22.61 -19.54
N SER A 236 -9.13 -23.45 -20.55
CA SER A 236 -9.45 -22.99 -21.91
C SER A 236 -10.93 -22.66 -22.12
N ASN A 237 -11.80 -23.15 -21.23
CA ASN A 237 -13.25 -23.21 -21.48
C ASN A 237 -14.05 -22.28 -20.56
N GLY A 238 -13.49 -21.84 -19.44
CA GLY A 238 -14.12 -20.92 -18.51
C GLY A 238 -13.96 -19.46 -18.96
N CYS A 239 -14.96 -18.63 -18.66
CA CYS A 239 -14.86 -17.19 -18.83
C CYS A 239 -14.77 -16.48 -17.47
N VAL A 240 -14.00 -15.39 -17.44
CA VAL A 240 -13.75 -14.62 -16.23
C VAL A 240 -14.34 -13.22 -16.38
N PHE A 241 -15.17 -12.82 -15.43
CA PHE A 241 -15.77 -11.49 -15.33
C PHE A 241 -15.15 -10.75 -14.15
N ALA A 242 -14.21 -9.85 -14.42
CA ALA A 242 -13.44 -9.12 -13.42
C ALA A 242 -13.96 -7.68 -13.25
N VAL A 243 -14.00 -7.17 -12.01
CA VAL A 243 -14.42 -5.79 -11.71
C VAL A 243 -13.33 -5.04 -10.91
N GLY A 244 -12.84 -3.85 -11.34
CA GLY A 244 -11.75 -3.12 -10.65
C GLY A 244 -11.42 -1.64 -11.01
N ASP A 245 -10.25 -1.10 -10.58
CA ASP A 245 -9.72 0.32 -10.70
C ASP A 245 -8.16 0.39 -10.83
N ASP A 246 -7.46 1.36 -11.47
CA ASP A 246 -6.12 1.04 -12.09
C ASP A 246 -4.77 1.82 -12.01
N ASP A 247 -4.53 2.95 -11.37
CA ASP A 247 -3.95 3.99 -12.25
C ASP A 247 -2.52 4.55 -12.02
N GLN A 248 -1.66 4.67 -13.08
CA GLN A 248 -0.45 5.57 -13.27
C GLN A 248 0.13 5.60 -14.74
N CYS A 249 0.41 6.75 -15.44
CA CYS A 249 0.97 6.78 -16.85
C CYS A 249 1.71 8.10 -17.39
N LEU A 250 2.45 8.05 -18.51
CA LEU A 250 3.02 9.18 -19.33
C LEU A 250 2.25 9.46 -20.63
N THR A 251 2.42 10.58 -21.32
CA THR A 251 1.76 10.81 -22.64
C THR A 251 2.40 10.07 -23.84
N GLY A 252 1.58 9.61 -24.79
CA GLY A 252 2.05 8.79 -25.92
C GLY A 252 2.95 9.47 -26.95
N ASP A 253 2.95 10.80 -27.02
CA ASP A 253 3.79 11.59 -27.90
C ASP A 253 5.24 11.76 -27.39
N ALA A 254 5.50 11.40 -26.13
CA ALA A 254 6.84 11.40 -25.55
C ALA A 254 7.82 10.58 -26.41
N ARG A 255 9.00 11.13 -26.67
CA ARG A 255 10.10 10.53 -27.42
C ARG A 255 10.99 9.76 -26.45
N ILE A 256 10.96 8.44 -26.54
CA ILE A 256 11.78 7.53 -25.76
C ILE A 256 13.10 7.33 -26.48
N ALA A 257 14.22 7.59 -25.80
CA ALA A 257 15.53 7.34 -26.36
C ALA A 257 15.82 5.83 -26.38
N LEU A 258 16.42 5.36 -27.47
CA LEU A 258 16.80 3.97 -27.71
C LEU A 258 18.32 3.82 -27.72
N GLY A 259 18.78 2.57 -27.65
CA GLY A 259 20.19 2.25 -27.91
C GLY A 259 20.68 2.78 -29.28
N GLY A 260 21.84 3.46 -29.27
CA GLY A 260 22.49 4.00 -30.46
C GLY A 260 22.01 5.39 -30.91
N GLY A 261 21.45 6.21 -30.02
CA GLY A 261 21.12 7.63 -30.29
C GLY A 261 19.83 7.86 -31.07
N ARG A 262 19.03 6.81 -31.28
CA ARG A 262 17.71 6.90 -31.93
C ARG A 262 16.63 7.26 -30.91
N THR A 263 15.51 7.79 -31.36
CA THR A 263 14.32 7.99 -30.52
C THR A 263 13.08 7.40 -31.17
N LYS A 264 12.11 7.01 -30.34
CA LYS A 264 10.84 6.43 -30.78
C LYS A 264 9.71 7.07 -29.99
N ALA A 265 8.57 7.34 -30.62
CA ALA A 265 7.38 7.75 -29.86
C ALA A 265 7.01 6.64 -28.86
N LEU A 266 6.62 7.01 -27.64
CA LEU A 266 6.26 6.06 -26.59
C LEU A 266 5.13 5.12 -27.04
N SER A 267 4.19 5.64 -27.83
CA SER A 267 3.13 4.85 -28.47
C SER A 267 3.62 3.77 -29.44
N ALA A 268 4.83 3.92 -29.97
CA ALA A 268 5.46 2.98 -30.90
C ALA A 268 6.42 2.01 -30.20
N VAL A 269 6.83 2.25 -28.94
CA VAL A 269 7.68 1.33 -28.17
C VAL A 269 6.97 -0.02 -27.98
N ARG A 270 7.73 -1.11 -28.04
CA ARG A 270 7.26 -2.50 -27.89
C ARG A 270 8.11 -3.25 -26.87
N PRO A 271 7.58 -4.28 -26.20
CA PRO A 271 8.41 -5.22 -25.45
C PRO A 271 9.54 -5.77 -26.30
N GLY A 272 10.74 -5.87 -25.74
CA GLY A 272 11.97 -6.25 -26.44
C GLY A 272 12.76 -5.08 -27.02
N ASP A 273 12.16 -3.89 -27.18
CA ASP A 273 12.92 -2.69 -27.56
C ASP A 273 13.96 -2.37 -26.46
N GLU A 274 15.17 -1.97 -26.86
CA GLU A 274 16.20 -1.51 -25.94
C GLU A 274 16.16 0.02 -25.80
N VAL A 275 15.65 0.49 -24.67
CA VAL A 275 15.57 1.91 -24.32
C VAL A 275 16.82 2.36 -23.58
N LEU A 276 17.19 3.62 -23.74
CA LEU A 276 18.30 4.19 -22.99
C LEU A 276 17.90 4.37 -21.52
N SER A 277 18.67 3.77 -20.62
CA SER A 277 18.42 3.82 -19.18
C SER A 277 19.71 4.13 -18.42
N SER A 278 19.55 4.76 -17.25
CA SER A 278 20.67 4.99 -16.35
C SER A 278 20.90 3.78 -15.46
N HIS A 279 22.12 3.25 -15.49
CA HIS A 279 22.61 2.22 -14.58
C HIS A 279 23.26 2.83 -13.32
N GLY A 280 23.28 4.15 -13.23
CA GLY A 280 23.74 4.92 -12.07
C GLY A 280 25.00 5.74 -12.35
N ARG A 281 25.21 6.81 -11.58
CA ARG A 281 26.38 7.70 -11.63
C ARG A 281 26.76 8.20 -13.03
N GLY A 282 25.78 8.51 -13.87
CA GLY A 282 25.99 9.00 -15.23
C GLY A 282 26.28 7.91 -16.27
N ASP A 283 26.21 6.63 -15.89
CA ASP A 283 26.32 5.51 -16.83
C ASP A 283 24.97 5.25 -17.51
N PHE A 284 24.91 5.43 -18.83
CA PHE A 284 23.71 5.23 -19.65
C PHE A 284 23.95 4.15 -20.68
N ARG A 285 23.11 3.12 -20.65
CA ARG A 285 23.21 1.95 -21.51
C ARG A 285 21.83 1.48 -21.95
N PRO A 286 21.74 0.69 -23.03
CA PRO A 286 20.48 0.08 -23.42
C PRO A 286 19.98 -0.88 -22.33
N ALA A 287 18.68 -0.78 -22.01
CA ALA A 287 17.96 -1.69 -21.14
C ALA A 287 16.68 -2.16 -21.84
N VAL A 288 16.33 -3.43 -21.65
CA VAL A 288 15.21 -4.05 -22.36
C VAL A 288 13.89 -3.63 -21.73
N VAL A 289 12.96 -3.17 -22.56
CA VAL A 289 11.55 -2.99 -22.20
C VAL A 289 10.92 -4.37 -22.05
N GLU A 290 10.50 -4.72 -20.83
CA GLU A 290 9.79 -5.97 -20.58
C GLU A 290 8.32 -5.85 -20.96
N ARG A 291 7.71 -4.68 -20.71
CA ARG A 291 6.27 -4.45 -20.90
C ARG A 291 6.00 -3.02 -21.32
N VAL A 292 4.95 -2.84 -22.12
CA VAL A 292 4.40 -1.52 -22.49
C VAL A 292 2.93 -1.51 -22.08
N HIS A 293 2.57 -0.58 -21.22
CA HIS A 293 1.20 -0.31 -20.81
C HIS A 293 0.65 0.84 -21.65
N ARG A 294 -0.60 0.76 -22.13
CA ARG A 294 -1.30 1.80 -22.91
C ARG A 294 -2.69 2.03 -22.34
N ARG A 295 -3.07 3.30 -22.14
CA ARG A 295 -4.35 3.75 -21.56
C ARG A 295 -4.80 5.07 -22.18
N LYS A 296 -6.01 5.52 -21.85
CA LYS A 296 -6.51 6.88 -22.17
C LYS A 296 -6.72 7.67 -20.88
N ALA A 297 -6.00 8.77 -20.71
CA ALA A 297 -6.19 9.71 -19.60
C ALA A 297 -7.22 10.78 -19.96
N ARG A 298 -8.21 10.98 -19.07
CA ARG A 298 -9.23 12.04 -19.15
C ARG A 298 -9.11 13.02 -17.97
N ARG A 299 -7.88 13.38 -17.61
CA ARG A 299 -7.54 14.23 -16.45
C ARG A 299 -6.51 15.28 -16.86
N ASP A 300 -6.30 16.23 -15.97
CA ASP A 300 -5.21 17.17 -16.08
C ASP A 300 -3.86 16.45 -16.03
N LEU A 301 -2.96 16.88 -16.90
CA LEU A 301 -1.59 16.39 -16.95
C LEU A 301 -0.67 17.43 -16.29
N VAL A 302 0.52 17.00 -15.90
CA VAL A 302 1.58 17.91 -15.49
C VAL A 302 2.64 17.93 -16.58
N GLU A 303 2.88 19.13 -17.11
CA GLU A 303 4.00 19.42 -18.00
C GLU A 303 5.13 20.06 -17.21
N ILE A 304 6.29 19.44 -17.28
CA ILE A 304 7.55 19.92 -16.73
C ILE A 304 8.36 20.46 -17.91
N ARG A 305 8.80 21.71 -17.83
CA ARG A 305 9.75 22.31 -18.76
C ARG A 305 11.06 22.61 -18.07
N THR A 306 12.16 22.21 -18.66
CA THR A 306 13.51 22.51 -18.17
C THR A 306 14.09 23.75 -18.86
N ARG A 307 15.25 24.24 -18.39
CA ARG A 307 15.89 25.46 -18.92
C ARG A 307 16.43 25.27 -20.32
N ASP A 308 16.94 24.07 -20.64
CA ASP A 308 17.43 23.75 -21.98
C ASP A 308 16.27 23.44 -22.96
N GLY A 309 15.01 23.68 -22.57
CA GLY A 309 13.85 23.54 -23.44
C GLY A 309 13.26 22.13 -23.53
N ARG A 310 13.73 21.17 -22.71
CA ARG A 310 13.11 19.83 -22.65
C ARG A 310 11.74 19.91 -22.01
N ARG A 311 10.82 19.07 -22.49
CA ARG A 311 9.41 19.09 -22.09
C ARG A 311 8.94 17.68 -21.83
N LEU A 312 8.46 17.40 -20.62
CA LEU A 312 7.94 16.09 -20.23
C LEU A 312 6.53 16.23 -19.66
N THR A 313 5.58 15.52 -20.26
CA THR A 313 4.17 15.59 -19.88
C THR A 313 3.70 14.23 -19.38
N SER A 314 3.23 14.21 -18.14
CA SER A 314 2.92 12.98 -17.41
C SER A 314 1.61 13.11 -16.65
N THR A 315 1.00 11.98 -16.29
CA THR A 315 -0.06 12.04 -15.30
C THR A 315 0.55 12.48 -13.96
N PRO A 316 -0.19 13.23 -13.14
CA PRO A 316 0.50 13.99 -12.11
C PRO A 316 1.17 13.17 -10.94
N GLU A 317 0.86 11.89 -10.79
CA GLU A 317 1.36 10.83 -9.88
C GLU A 317 2.61 10.16 -10.42
N HIS A 318 2.84 10.28 -11.74
CA HIS A 318 3.98 9.66 -12.37
C HIS A 318 5.25 10.14 -11.67
N THR A 319 6.09 9.18 -11.28
CA THR A 319 7.26 9.47 -10.46
C THR A 319 8.40 9.96 -11.34
N HIS A 320 9.02 11.04 -10.91
CA HIS A 320 10.23 11.61 -11.51
C HIS A 320 11.36 11.68 -10.47
N PHE A 321 12.58 11.88 -10.95
CA PHE A 321 13.74 12.14 -10.10
C PHE A 321 14.07 13.63 -10.15
N ALA A 322 13.68 14.37 -9.11
CA ALA A 322 13.82 15.83 -9.10
C ALA A 322 14.14 16.36 -7.70
N GLY A 323 15.07 17.30 -7.58
CA GLY A 323 15.37 17.90 -6.28
C GLY A 323 16.36 19.05 -6.29
N TYR A 324 16.50 19.74 -5.15
CA TYR A 324 17.45 20.85 -4.99
C TYR A 324 18.84 20.34 -4.59
N LEU A 325 19.86 20.71 -5.38
CA LEU A 325 21.24 20.24 -5.26
C LEU A 325 22.20 21.44 -5.23
N LEU A 326 22.98 21.57 -4.16
CA LEU A 326 24.00 22.61 -4.08
C LEU A 326 25.06 22.46 -5.17
N GLY A 327 25.46 23.59 -5.74
CA GLY A 327 26.38 23.70 -6.86
C GLY A 327 25.70 23.56 -8.23
N GLU A 328 24.51 22.96 -8.29
CA GLU A 328 23.81 22.66 -9.54
C GLU A 328 22.55 23.52 -9.70
N THR A 329 21.75 23.63 -8.63
CA THR A 329 20.51 24.38 -8.68
C THR A 329 20.78 25.87 -8.51
N PRO A 330 20.02 26.73 -9.21
CA PRO A 330 20.13 28.18 -9.07
C PRO A 330 19.82 28.63 -7.64
N GLN A 331 20.24 29.85 -7.30
CA GLN A 331 19.69 30.51 -6.13
C GLN A 331 18.17 30.66 -6.30
N THR A 332 17.42 30.15 -5.34
CA THR A 332 15.95 30.19 -5.33
C THR A 332 15.51 30.32 -3.88
N TYR A 333 14.48 31.12 -3.65
CA TYR A 333 13.90 31.34 -2.33
C TYR A 333 12.65 30.49 -2.19
N PHE A 334 12.47 29.88 -1.02
CA PHE A 334 11.40 28.94 -0.75
C PHE A 334 10.41 29.54 0.23
N THR A 335 9.14 29.26 -0.03
CA THR A 335 8.11 29.21 1.00
C THR A 335 7.84 27.75 1.26
N TYR A 336 7.98 27.31 2.51
CA TYR A 336 7.76 25.93 2.91
C TYR A 336 6.74 25.83 4.02
N LEU A 337 6.12 24.65 4.10
CA LEU A 337 5.30 24.19 5.21
C LEU A 337 6.09 23.10 5.95
N MET A 338 6.21 23.20 7.27
CA MET A 338 6.86 22.19 8.10
C MET A 338 5.87 21.58 9.07
N HIS A 339 6.05 20.31 9.40
CA HIS A 339 5.31 19.62 10.45
C HIS A 339 6.24 19.14 11.55
N LYS A 340 5.83 19.33 12.80
CA LYS A 340 6.45 18.70 13.96
C LYS A 340 5.40 17.92 14.75
N ALA A 341 5.60 16.62 14.86
CA ALA A 341 4.72 15.70 15.55
C ALA A 341 4.54 16.13 17.02
N GLY A 342 3.28 16.16 17.45
CA GLY A 342 2.90 16.64 18.78
C GLY A 342 2.94 18.17 18.96
N ILE A 343 3.28 18.96 17.93
CA ILE A 343 3.20 20.43 17.98
C ILE A 343 2.28 21.00 16.91
N GLY A 344 2.44 20.62 15.63
CA GLY A 344 1.59 21.12 14.55
C GLY A 344 2.36 21.56 13.30
N TYR A 345 1.76 22.44 12.52
CA TYR A 345 2.28 22.92 11.24
C TYR A 345 2.62 24.41 11.26
N ARG A 346 3.66 24.79 10.52
CA ARG A 346 4.04 26.19 10.36
C ARG A 346 4.59 26.49 8.99
N LEU A 347 4.44 27.74 8.57
CA LEU A 347 5.10 28.28 7.40
C LEU A 347 6.47 28.84 7.75
N GLY A 348 7.33 28.87 6.76
CA GLY A 348 8.63 29.50 6.86
C GLY A 348 9.23 29.78 5.49
N THR A 349 10.27 30.60 5.49
CA THR A 349 11.07 30.84 4.29
C THR A 349 12.51 30.40 4.46
N SER A 350 13.13 30.07 3.33
CA SER A 350 14.57 29.81 3.24
C SER A 350 15.01 29.94 1.78
N GLN A 351 16.19 29.41 1.45
CA GLN A 351 16.81 29.56 0.15
C GLN A 351 17.74 28.39 -0.16
N VAL A 352 18.14 28.25 -1.42
CA VAL A 352 19.09 27.22 -1.86
C VAL A 352 20.45 27.41 -1.18
N TYR A 353 21.11 28.55 -1.39
CA TYR A 353 22.42 28.83 -0.81
C TYR A 353 22.31 29.73 0.42
N THR A 354 22.85 29.30 1.55
CA THR A 354 22.87 30.07 2.82
C THR A 354 24.29 30.55 3.15
N ARG A 355 24.43 31.76 3.71
CA ARG A 355 25.72 32.31 4.15
C ARG A 355 26.14 31.78 5.54
N GLY A 356 27.46 31.71 5.81
CA GLY A 356 28.01 31.56 7.16
C GLY A 356 27.89 30.17 7.82
N GLN A 357 28.14 29.08 7.09
CA GLN A 357 28.11 27.71 7.65
C GLN A 357 29.40 26.94 7.33
N ALA A 358 29.85 26.11 8.27
CA ALA A 358 31.03 25.24 8.08
C ALA A 358 30.79 24.08 7.09
N LYS A 359 29.54 23.64 6.90
CA LYS A 359 29.13 22.64 5.88
C LYS A 359 27.92 23.16 5.09
N PRO A 360 28.06 23.42 3.77
CA PRO A 360 26.96 23.89 2.94
C PRO A 360 25.79 22.89 2.89
N MET A 361 24.56 23.37 3.11
CA MET A 361 23.33 22.59 2.87
C MET A 361 22.21 23.50 2.36
N VAL A 362 21.23 22.91 1.66
CA VAL A 362 20.04 23.65 1.23
C VAL A 362 19.28 24.17 2.45
N GLY A 363 18.92 25.44 2.46
CA GLY A 363 18.48 26.13 3.67
C GLY A 363 17.23 25.54 4.33
N TYR A 364 16.27 24.98 3.56
CA TYR A 364 15.12 24.30 4.17
C TYR A 364 15.53 23.06 4.98
N ARG A 365 16.61 22.36 4.60
CA ARG A 365 17.15 21.22 5.37
C ARG A 365 17.80 21.70 6.66
N GLN A 366 18.48 22.86 6.60
CA GLN A 366 19.06 23.49 7.78
C GLN A 366 17.95 23.86 8.78
N ARG A 367 16.89 24.52 8.31
CA ARG A 367 15.74 24.90 9.15
C ARG A 367 15.05 23.68 9.75
N ALA A 368 14.86 22.64 8.94
CA ALA A 368 14.29 21.39 9.39
C ALA A 368 15.08 20.74 10.54
N ILE A 369 16.42 20.77 10.47
CA ILE A 369 17.31 20.29 11.54
C ILE A 369 17.24 21.19 12.78
N GLN A 370 17.29 22.51 12.61
CA GLN A 370 17.26 23.50 13.70
C GLN A 370 15.98 23.40 14.54
N GLU A 371 14.87 23.03 13.91
CA GLU A 371 13.55 22.99 14.57
C GLU A 371 13.04 21.57 14.85
N HIS A 372 13.85 20.56 14.54
CA HIS A 372 13.56 19.15 14.78
C HIS A 372 12.27 18.67 14.09
N VAL A 373 12.01 19.11 12.87
CA VAL A 373 10.76 18.82 12.15
C VAL A 373 10.71 17.40 11.59
N ASP A 374 9.52 16.87 11.41
CA ASP A 374 9.24 15.51 10.93
C ASP A 374 9.07 15.43 9.42
N ALA A 375 8.50 16.48 8.83
CA ALA A 375 8.24 16.55 7.41
C ALA A 375 8.20 18.01 6.94
N LEU A 376 8.53 18.23 5.66
CA LEU A 376 8.55 19.55 5.05
C LEU A 376 8.12 19.47 3.59
N TRP A 377 7.23 20.39 3.20
CA TRP A 377 6.76 20.60 1.83
C TRP A 377 7.21 21.97 1.33
N ILE A 378 7.67 22.03 0.09
CA ILE A 378 7.98 23.28 -0.62
C ILE A 378 6.69 23.71 -1.31
N VAL A 379 6.01 24.69 -0.71
CA VAL A 379 4.71 25.18 -1.19
C VAL A 379 4.89 26.29 -2.22
N GLY A 380 6.02 27.00 -2.22
CA GLY A 380 6.35 28.08 -3.17
C GLY A 380 7.84 28.19 -3.46
N THR A 381 8.16 28.68 -4.65
CA THR A 381 9.52 28.97 -5.13
C THR A 381 9.54 30.35 -5.77
N HIS A 382 10.52 31.18 -5.41
CA HIS A 382 10.53 32.61 -5.69
C HIS A 382 11.90 33.09 -6.17
N ALA A 383 11.91 34.19 -6.92
CA ALA A 383 13.14 34.78 -7.43
C ALA A 383 13.89 35.58 -6.37
N SER A 384 13.17 36.13 -5.38
CA SER A 384 13.72 36.97 -4.31
C SER A 384 13.25 36.54 -2.93
N GLU A 385 13.99 36.93 -1.89
CA GLU A 385 13.60 36.71 -0.49
C GLU A 385 12.30 37.44 -0.15
N ASN A 386 12.12 38.65 -0.69
CA ASN A 386 10.92 39.47 -0.47
C ASN A 386 9.66 38.80 -1.01
N GLU A 387 9.73 38.19 -2.20
CA GLU A 387 8.61 37.41 -2.74
C GLU A 387 8.27 36.19 -1.87
N ALA A 388 9.28 35.47 -1.37
CA ALA A 388 9.05 34.34 -0.48
C ALA A 388 8.42 34.79 0.85
N ARG A 389 8.88 35.92 1.42
CA ARG A 389 8.29 36.50 2.64
C ARG A 389 6.86 36.98 2.41
N PHE A 390 6.60 37.59 1.26
CA PHE A 390 5.25 37.98 0.87
C PHE A 390 4.33 36.75 0.75
N ASP A 391 4.76 35.67 0.11
CA ASP A 391 3.98 34.42 0.02
C ASP A 391 3.79 33.78 1.40
N GLU A 392 4.81 33.72 2.25
CA GLU A 392 4.72 33.24 3.64
C GLU A 392 3.65 33.98 4.44
N ILE A 393 3.67 35.32 4.44
CA ILE A 393 2.71 36.13 5.17
C ILE A 393 1.31 35.97 4.59
N THR A 394 1.17 36.01 3.26
CA THR A 394 -0.11 35.84 2.58
C THR A 394 -0.73 34.48 2.90
N LEU A 395 0.07 33.41 2.86
CA LEU A 395 -0.37 32.06 3.21
C LEU A 395 -0.69 31.93 4.70
N SER A 396 0.10 32.54 5.57
CA SER A 396 -0.12 32.54 7.01
C SER A 396 -1.47 33.16 7.36
N LEU A 397 -1.76 34.35 6.81
CA LEU A 397 -3.04 35.05 7.01
C LEU A 397 -4.21 34.32 6.35
N ARG A 398 -4.03 33.81 5.12
CA ARG A 398 -5.11 33.15 4.37
C ARG A 398 -5.53 31.82 5.00
N TYR A 399 -4.58 31.01 5.48
CA TYR A 399 -4.87 29.66 5.96
C TYR A 399 -4.88 29.55 7.48
N GLY A 400 -4.42 30.57 8.21
CA GLY A 400 -4.29 30.53 9.67
C GLY A 400 -3.10 29.70 10.15
N LEU A 401 -1.97 29.75 9.42
CA LEU A 401 -0.77 28.97 9.74
C LEU A 401 0.29 29.83 10.44
N PRO A 402 0.79 29.47 11.62
CA PRO A 402 1.87 30.21 12.30
C PRO A 402 3.15 30.28 11.46
N THR A 403 3.95 31.32 11.66
CA THR A 403 5.31 31.47 11.13
C THR A 403 6.39 31.34 12.20
N LEU A 404 5.98 31.35 13.48
CA LEU A 404 6.85 31.23 14.65
C LEU A 404 7.58 29.89 14.69
N PRO A 405 8.87 29.83 15.07
CA PRO A 405 9.61 28.57 15.10
C PRO A 405 9.05 27.59 16.14
N PHE A 406 9.23 26.29 15.90
CA PHE A 406 8.82 25.24 16.86
C PHE A 406 9.74 25.12 18.08
N VAL A 407 10.92 25.74 18.04
CA VAL A 407 11.95 25.67 19.07
C VAL A 407 12.35 27.10 19.40
N ALA A 408 12.36 27.44 20.69
CA ALA A 408 12.78 28.74 21.17
C ALA A 408 14.21 29.07 20.72
N ARG A 409 14.42 30.32 20.30
CA ARG A 409 15.75 30.77 19.86
C ARG A 409 16.63 31.03 21.07
N LYS A 410 17.85 30.48 21.05
CA LYS A 410 18.89 30.79 22.05
C LYS A 410 19.39 32.23 21.82
N GLY A 411 19.39 33.05 22.87
CA GLY A 411 19.88 34.43 22.84
C GLY A 411 19.88 35.04 24.25
N ASN A 412 20.49 36.22 24.39
CA ASN A 412 20.60 36.93 25.68
C ASN A 412 19.30 37.66 26.07
N SER A 413 18.33 37.75 25.15
CA SER A 413 17.03 38.35 25.43
C SER A 413 16.08 37.31 26.05
N VAL A 414 15.53 37.62 27.21
CA VAL A 414 14.41 36.89 27.83
C VAL A 414 13.05 37.51 27.49
N SER A 415 13.03 38.66 26.79
CA SER A 415 11.81 39.30 26.30
C SER A 415 11.53 38.88 24.85
N GLY A 416 10.30 38.42 24.60
CA GLY A 416 9.79 38.10 23.26
C GLY A 416 9.32 36.64 23.08
N LEU A 417 8.19 36.48 22.39
CA LEU A 417 7.47 35.20 22.22
C LEU A 417 8.34 34.09 21.58
N VAL A 418 9.31 34.45 20.74
CA VAL A 418 10.25 33.52 20.08
C VAL A 418 11.33 32.92 20.99
N HIS A 419 11.50 33.46 22.20
CA HIS A 419 12.48 33.01 23.19
C HIS A 419 11.86 32.14 24.29
N ASP A 420 10.53 32.09 24.38
CA ASP A 420 9.82 31.35 25.43
C ASP A 420 9.10 30.10 24.87
N PRO A 421 9.54 28.88 25.22
CA PRO A 421 8.94 27.65 24.73
C PRO A 421 7.50 27.43 25.21
N ALA A 422 7.10 27.96 26.38
CA ALA A 422 5.75 27.82 26.91
C ALA A 422 4.75 28.65 26.10
N TRP A 423 5.11 29.89 25.76
CA TRP A 423 4.28 30.75 24.91
C TRP A 423 4.19 30.26 23.47
N ILE A 424 5.30 29.74 22.90
CA ILE A 424 5.27 29.07 21.59
C ILE A 424 4.27 27.92 21.62
N SER A 425 4.39 27.02 22.61
CA SER A 425 3.51 25.85 22.73
C SER A 425 2.05 26.21 22.96
N ARG A 426 1.77 27.30 23.70
CA ARG A 426 0.42 27.83 23.84
C ARG A 426 -0.12 28.29 22.49
N LEU A 427 0.62 29.11 21.75
CA LEU A 427 0.16 29.63 20.45
C LEU A 427 -0.20 28.51 19.47
N TYR A 428 0.60 27.45 19.37
CA TYR A 428 0.28 26.33 18.49
C TYR A 428 -1.01 25.57 18.87
N ARG A 429 -1.41 25.61 20.15
CA ARG A 429 -2.69 25.02 20.61
C ARG A 429 -3.91 25.87 20.29
N GLU A 430 -3.73 27.17 20.02
CA GLU A 430 -4.84 28.08 19.69
C GLU A 430 -5.28 27.94 18.21
N PHE A 431 -4.49 27.28 17.35
CA PHE A 431 -4.76 27.15 15.92
C PHE A 431 -4.86 25.67 15.48
N ASP A 432 -5.90 25.31 14.73
CA ASP A 432 -5.95 24.03 13.99
C ASP A 432 -5.02 24.08 12.77
N THR A 433 -3.72 23.99 13.06
CA THR A 433 -2.67 24.03 12.05
C THR A 433 -2.73 22.81 11.11
N ALA A 434 -3.35 21.71 11.53
CA ALA A 434 -3.44 20.49 10.74
C ALA A 434 -4.47 20.61 9.61
N ALA A 435 -5.69 21.11 9.90
CA ALA A 435 -6.68 21.39 8.87
C ALA A 435 -6.22 22.51 7.92
N ALA A 436 -5.59 23.56 8.46
CA ALA A 436 -5.01 24.64 7.67
C ALA A 436 -3.94 24.14 6.69
N ALA A 437 -3.02 23.29 7.16
CA ALA A 437 -2.01 22.65 6.34
C ALA A 437 -2.60 21.78 5.22
N ARG A 438 -3.64 20.97 5.53
CA ARG A 438 -4.32 20.14 4.52
C ARG A 438 -4.92 20.98 3.40
N ARG A 439 -5.62 22.07 3.73
CA ARG A 439 -6.18 23.01 2.75
C ARG A 439 -5.09 23.63 1.87
N LEU A 440 -4.01 24.12 2.49
CA LEU A 440 -2.88 24.70 1.73
C LEU A 440 -2.26 23.69 0.75
N LEU A 441 -2.01 22.46 1.19
CA LEU A 441 -1.41 21.45 0.32
C LEU A 441 -2.33 21.10 -0.85
N ILE A 442 -3.63 20.94 -0.62
CA ILE A 442 -4.63 20.72 -1.67
C ILE A 442 -4.62 21.86 -2.70
N ASP A 443 -4.65 23.11 -2.24
CA ASP A 443 -4.66 24.29 -3.10
C ASP A 443 -3.37 24.42 -3.92
N ARG A 444 -2.23 24.00 -3.36
CA ARG A 444 -0.94 23.95 -4.05
C ARG A 444 -0.76 22.66 -4.87
N GLY A 445 -1.77 21.79 -4.90
CA GLY A 445 -1.75 20.56 -5.68
C GLY A 445 -0.77 19.50 -5.19
N LEU A 446 -0.45 19.53 -3.89
CA LEU A 446 0.48 18.70 -3.17
C LEU A 446 -0.26 17.67 -2.32
N SER A 447 0.36 16.51 -2.13
CA SER A 447 -0.10 15.44 -1.25
C SER A 447 0.50 15.63 0.14
N HIS A 448 -0.33 15.42 1.15
CA HIS A 448 0.11 15.33 2.54
C HIS A 448 1.03 14.13 2.78
N GLU A 449 0.91 13.05 2.01
CA GLU A 449 1.71 11.84 2.23
C GLU A 449 3.12 11.94 1.59
N GLU A 450 3.38 12.95 0.74
CA GLU A 450 4.61 13.09 -0.05
C GLU A 450 5.38 14.40 0.28
N PRO A 451 5.99 14.52 1.48
CA PRO A 451 6.85 15.65 1.79
C PRO A 451 8.11 15.67 0.93
N HIS A 452 8.50 16.85 0.46
CA HIS A 452 9.76 17.08 -0.26
C HIS A 452 10.99 16.77 0.58
N HIS A 453 10.88 16.87 1.91
CA HIS A 453 11.97 16.54 2.81
C HIS A 453 11.48 15.91 4.11
N VAL A 454 12.10 14.77 4.46
CA VAL A 454 11.97 14.10 5.75
C VAL A 454 13.35 14.08 6.41
N PRO A 455 13.58 14.86 7.48
CA PRO A 455 14.85 14.88 8.18
C PRO A 455 15.15 13.52 8.84
N MET A 456 16.44 13.21 8.99
CA MET A 456 16.87 12.10 9.84
C MET A 456 17.01 12.60 11.28
N SER A 457 16.51 11.83 12.26
CA SER A 457 16.68 12.19 13.67
C SER A 457 18.06 11.78 14.19
N ARG A 458 18.58 12.53 15.18
CA ARG A 458 19.82 12.19 15.90
C ARG A 458 19.58 11.44 17.21
N ASP A 459 18.34 11.42 17.68
CA ASP A 459 17.88 10.82 18.94
C ASP A 459 17.16 9.48 18.74
N SER A 460 17.27 8.90 17.54
CA SER A 460 16.69 7.59 17.19
C SER A 460 15.16 7.48 17.27
N LYS A 461 14.45 8.59 17.49
CA LYS A 461 12.97 8.65 17.45
C LYS A 461 12.40 8.54 16.03
N ARG A 462 13.19 8.89 15.00
CA ARG A 462 12.75 8.86 13.60
C ARG A 462 13.85 8.27 12.74
N ARG A 463 13.48 7.24 11.98
CA ARG A 463 14.42 6.40 11.25
C ARG A 463 13.99 6.34 9.80
N ASN A 464 14.88 6.80 8.93
CA ASN A 464 14.68 6.72 7.49
C ASN A 464 15.40 5.49 6.97
N ILE A 465 14.65 4.65 6.26
CA ILE A 465 15.17 3.52 5.51
C ILE A 465 15.32 4.01 4.07
N VAL A 466 16.55 4.32 3.68
CA VAL A 466 16.81 4.96 2.39
C VAL A 466 17.07 3.89 1.35
N VAL A 467 16.19 3.81 0.35
CA VAL A 467 16.37 2.98 -0.84
C VAL A 467 16.87 3.85 -1.98
N THR A 468 18.05 3.54 -2.50
CA THR A 468 18.70 4.25 -3.60
C THR A 468 18.71 3.39 -4.86
N LEU A 469 17.87 3.75 -5.82
CA LEU A 469 17.87 3.20 -7.18
C LEU A 469 19.23 3.46 -7.85
N CYS A 470 19.80 2.44 -8.50
CA CYS A 470 21.12 2.51 -9.13
C CYS A 470 22.21 3.07 -8.17
N GLY A 471 22.13 2.66 -6.90
CA GLY A 471 22.93 3.19 -5.80
C GLY A 471 24.35 2.63 -5.71
N ASP A 472 24.71 1.64 -6.54
CA ASP A 472 26.03 1.00 -6.52
C ASP A 472 26.58 0.73 -7.93
N ARG A 473 27.91 0.57 -8.04
CA ARG A 473 28.64 0.48 -9.32
C ARG A 473 29.39 -0.85 -9.50
N ARG A 474 29.16 -1.83 -8.63
CA ARG A 474 29.86 -3.13 -8.70
C ARG A 474 29.33 -3.94 -9.88
N GLY A 475 30.09 -3.93 -10.98
CA GLY A 475 29.85 -4.75 -12.17
C GLY A 475 28.99 -4.06 -13.24
N GLN A 476 28.54 -4.85 -14.22
CA GLN A 476 27.81 -4.33 -15.37
C GLN A 476 26.29 -4.17 -15.15
N ARG A 477 25.71 -4.75 -14.08
CA ARG A 477 24.25 -4.69 -13.82
C ARG A 477 23.91 -3.50 -12.92
N ALA A 478 22.72 -2.91 -13.14
CA ALA A 478 22.19 -1.92 -12.21
C ALA A 478 21.96 -2.58 -10.84
N ALA A 479 22.29 -1.86 -9.76
CA ALA A 479 22.15 -2.37 -8.41
C ALA A 479 21.63 -1.27 -7.47
N HIS A 480 20.72 -1.65 -6.58
CA HIS A 480 19.98 -0.77 -5.69
C HIS A 480 20.49 -0.93 -4.27
N ARG A 481 20.66 0.20 -3.56
CA ARG A 481 21.25 0.22 -2.23
C ARG A 481 20.21 0.52 -1.18
N VAL A 482 20.18 -0.24 -0.09
CA VAL A 482 19.35 0.02 1.09
C VAL A 482 20.25 0.43 2.23
N THR A 483 19.99 1.60 2.82
CA THR A 483 20.79 2.13 3.93
C THR A 483 19.93 2.58 5.10
N VAL A 484 20.42 2.29 6.31
CA VAL A 484 19.89 2.81 7.58
C VAL A 484 21.08 3.13 8.48
N TYR A 485 21.01 4.26 9.19
CA TYR A 485 22.00 4.65 10.18
C TYR A 485 21.33 4.87 11.53
N GLY A 486 22.02 4.54 12.61
CA GLY A 486 21.57 4.83 13.96
C GLY A 486 22.72 4.91 14.95
N ASN A 487 22.41 5.29 16.18
CA ASN A 487 23.40 5.46 17.25
C ASN A 487 22.94 4.88 18.60
N ASP A 488 21.83 4.13 18.58
CA ASP A 488 21.20 3.57 19.76
C ASP A 488 21.25 2.03 19.75
N ALA A 489 21.42 1.43 20.92
CA ALA A 489 21.48 -0.02 21.04
C ALA A 489 20.15 -0.71 20.67
N THR A 490 19.01 -0.06 20.94
CA THR A 490 17.68 -0.62 20.68
C THR A 490 17.42 -0.85 19.19
N GLY A 491 17.71 0.14 18.35
CA GLY A 491 17.53 0.05 16.90
C GLY A 491 18.56 -0.87 16.26
N ARG A 492 19.79 -0.91 16.79
CA ARG A 492 20.78 -1.90 16.38
C ARG A 492 20.27 -3.31 16.62
N ARG A 493 19.87 -3.60 17.87
CA ARG A 493 19.30 -4.89 18.25
C ARG A 493 18.03 -5.20 17.48
N ALA A 494 17.17 -4.23 17.19
CA ALA A 494 15.95 -4.46 16.43
C ALA A 494 16.23 -4.84 14.96
N LEU A 495 17.24 -4.24 14.34
CA LEU A 495 17.66 -4.63 12.98
C LEU A 495 18.44 -5.95 12.96
N GLU A 496 19.33 -6.16 13.93
CA GLU A 496 19.96 -7.46 14.15
C GLU A 496 18.85 -8.50 14.37
N LYS A 497 17.81 -8.17 15.17
CA LYS A 497 16.56 -8.93 15.36
C LYS A 497 15.92 -9.30 14.03
N ALA A 498 15.80 -8.32 13.15
CA ALA A 498 15.24 -8.53 11.82
C ALA A 498 16.27 -9.08 10.82
N GLY A 499 17.31 -9.76 11.29
CA GLY A 499 18.29 -10.48 10.46
C GLY A 499 19.07 -9.63 9.48
N LEU A 500 19.16 -8.33 9.74
CA LEU A 500 19.91 -7.41 8.92
C LEU A 500 21.33 -7.30 9.45
N SER A 501 22.32 -7.49 8.57
CA SER A 501 23.73 -7.38 8.94
C SER A 501 24.11 -5.93 9.23
N ILE A 502 24.35 -5.63 10.52
CA ILE A 502 24.72 -4.30 10.99
C ILE A 502 26.24 -4.21 11.18
N ARG A 503 26.81 -3.07 10.80
CA ARG A 503 28.24 -2.78 10.96
C ARG A 503 28.43 -1.52 11.81
N PRO A 504 29.54 -1.40 12.56
CA PRO A 504 29.92 -0.12 13.14
C PRO A 504 30.00 0.97 12.06
N ALA A 505 29.38 2.12 12.30
CA ALA A 505 29.47 3.26 11.38
C ALA A 505 30.83 3.95 11.50
N LYS A 506 31.45 3.91 12.69
CA LYS A 506 32.83 4.33 12.98
C LYS A 506 33.44 3.35 13.97
N ALA A 507 34.72 3.00 13.80
CA ALA A 507 35.42 2.11 14.73
C ALA A 507 35.36 2.66 16.17
N GLY A 508 35.03 1.80 17.14
CA GLY A 508 34.92 2.16 18.56
C GLY A 508 33.73 3.04 18.96
N SER A 509 32.78 3.37 18.06
CA SER A 509 31.62 4.20 18.40
C SER A 509 30.33 3.38 18.56
N ARG A 510 29.35 3.94 19.29
CA ARG A 510 27.98 3.39 19.43
C ARG A 510 27.15 3.51 18.13
N SER A 511 27.67 4.20 17.12
CA SER A 511 26.99 4.40 15.85
C SER A 511 27.11 3.16 14.96
N TRP A 512 26.01 2.83 14.31
CA TRP A 512 25.88 1.64 13.48
C TRP A 512 25.20 1.96 12.16
N ARG A 513 25.41 1.09 11.17
CA ARG A 513 24.80 1.20 9.85
C ARG A 513 24.37 -0.17 9.33
N PHE A 514 23.20 -0.20 8.72
CA PHE A 514 22.81 -1.19 7.73
C PHE A 514 23.10 -0.57 6.36
N ASP A 515 23.90 -1.23 5.53
CA ASP A 515 24.22 -0.78 4.17
C ASP A 515 24.39 -2.02 3.31
N THR A 516 23.44 -2.25 2.41
CA THR A 516 23.43 -3.42 1.54
C THR A 516 22.99 -3.06 0.13
N VAL A 517 23.36 -3.90 -0.82
CA VAL A 517 23.10 -3.71 -2.25
C VAL A 517 22.42 -4.96 -2.79
N ARG A 518 21.42 -4.78 -3.67
CA ARG A 518 20.74 -5.87 -4.39
C ARG A 518 20.61 -5.52 -5.87
N ALA A 519 20.74 -6.53 -6.73
CA ALA A 519 20.53 -6.36 -8.16
C ALA A 519 19.04 -6.20 -8.49
N GLY A 520 18.16 -6.92 -7.78
CA GLY A 520 16.72 -6.79 -7.91
C GLY A 520 16.16 -5.64 -7.07
N TYR A 521 15.40 -4.73 -7.68
CA TYR A 521 14.72 -3.65 -6.95
C TYR A 521 13.68 -4.18 -5.95
N ALA A 522 12.98 -5.25 -6.30
CA ALA A 522 12.01 -5.90 -5.42
C ALA A 522 12.65 -6.44 -4.14
N GLU A 523 13.84 -7.06 -4.24
CA GLU A 523 14.60 -7.53 -3.09
C GLU A 523 15.08 -6.37 -2.21
N ALA A 524 15.57 -5.29 -2.83
CA ALA A 524 15.95 -4.07 -2.10
C ALA A 524 14.75 -3.50 -1.32
N MET A 525 13.56 -3.45 -1.94
CA MET A 525 12.34 -2.99 -1.26
C MET A 525 11.89 -3.94 -0.15
N ALA A 526 12.01 -5.26 -0.32
CA ALA A 526 11.68 -6.24 0.72
C ALA A 526 12.58 -6.09 1.96
N LEU A 527 13.89 -5.86 1.74
CA LEU A 527 14.84 -5.56 2.82
C LEU A 527 14.54 -4.22 3.49
N ALA A 528 14.15 -3.22 2.70
CA ALA A 528 13.76 -1.93 3.23
C ALA A 528 12.50 -2.02 4.10
N GLU A 529 11.51 -2.81 3.68
CA GLU A 529 10.27 -3.03 4.45
C GLU A 529 10.54 -3.82 5.73
N THR A 530 11.44 -4.80 5.67
CA THR A 530 11.93 -5.51 6.86
C THR A 530 12.56 -4.55 7.86
N ALA A 531 13.47 -3.68 7.39
CA ALA A 531 14.09 -2.66 8.23
C ALA A 531 13.06 -1.66 8.76
N ARG A 532 12.08 -1.28 7.94
CA ARG A 532 11.00 -0.35 8.30
C ARG A 532 10.14 -0.90 9.43
N ALA A 533 9.70 -2.15 9.30
CA ALA A 533 8.88 -2.83 10.30
C ALA A 533 9.63 -3.05 11.62
N ALA A 534 10.92 -3.38 11.55
CA ALA A 534 11.76 -3.57 12.73
C ALA A 534 12.00 -2.29 13.53
N LEU A 535 12.12 -1.17 12.83
CA LEU A 535 12.49 0.12 13.39
C LEU A 535 11.32 1.07 13.65
N ASP A 536 10.11 0.69 13.26
CA ASP A 536 8.97 1.60 13.11
C ASP A 536 9.35 2.87 12.33
N GLY A 537 10.06 2.65 11.21
CA GLY A 537 10.65 3.72 10.42
C GLY A 537 9.82 4.10 9.18
N ARG A 538 10.40 4.99 8.36
CA ARG A 538 9.83 5.42 7.08
C ARG A 538 10.77 5.09 5.92
N ILE A 539 10.24 4.55 4.82
CA ILE A 539 11.02 4.36 3.60
C ILE A 539 11.15 5.70 2.87
N VAL A 540 12.37 6.01 2.44
CA VAL A 540 12.71 7.20 1.64
C VAL A 540 13.39 6.74 0.37
N GLN A 541 12.79 7.02 -0.78
CA GLN A 541 13.31 6.59 -2.07
C GLN A 541 14.11 7.71 -2.76
N ARG A 542 15.24 7.32 -3.34
CA ARG A 542 16.16 8.19 -4.09
C ARG A 542 16.75 7.42 -5.27
N ALA A 543 17.30 8.12 -6.25
CA ALA A 543 18.01 7.53 -7.38
C ALA A 543 19.38 8.20 -7.55
N ASN A 544 20.44 7.41 -7.76
CA ASN A 544 21.79 7.92 -8.00
C ASN A 544 22.15 7.84 -9.50
N LEU A 545 21.60 8.74 -10.30
CA LEU A 545 21.68 8.66 -11.78
C LEU A 545 22.75 9.57 -12.38
N HIS A 546 23.28 10.54 -11.61
CA HIS A 546 24.25 11.56 -12.06
C HIS A 546 25.46 11.69 -11.09
N GLY A 547 25.53 10.89 -10.01
CA GLY A 547 26.60 10.94 -9.00
C GLY A 547 26.16 11.61 -7.69
N LYS A 548 25.19 12.53 -7.75
CA LYS A 548 24.39 12.97 -6.60
C LYS A 548 23.02 12.31 -6.68
N SER A 549 22.49 11.85 -5.53
CA SER A 549 21.17 11.23 -5.50
C SER A 549 20.04 12.26 -5.52
N LEU A 550 19.06 12.06 -6.40
CA LEU A 550 17.82 12.82 -6.44
C LEU A 550 16.69 12.03 -5.76
N PRO A 551 15.75 12.69 -5.06
CA PRO A 551 14.59 12.01 -4.49
C PRO A 551 13.57 11.61 -5.56
N PHE A 552 12.76 10.60 -5.22
CA PHE A 552 11.57 10.27 -5.98
C PHE A 552 10.50 11.32 -5.66
N VAL A 553 9.92 11.91 -6.69
CA VAL A 553 8.95 12.99 -6.56
C VAL A 553 7.89 12.80 -7.64
N SER A 554 6.61 12.72 -7.26
CA SER A 554 5.54 12.69 -8.27
C SER A 554 5.52 13.99 -9.07
N ALA A 555 5.07 13.97 -10.33
CA ALA A 555 5.05 15.16 -11.19
C ALA A 555 4.33 16.36 -10.52
N ALA A 556 3.32 16.08 -9.71
CA ALA A 556 2.64 17.00 -8.79
C ALA A 556 3.55 17.87 -7.93
N HIS A 557 4.59 17.24 -7.40
CA HIS A 557 5.49 17.76 -6.38
C HIS A 557 6.77 18.31 -6.99
N VAL A 558 7.00 18.13 -8.30
CA VAL A 558 8.09 18.80 -9.00
C VAL A 558 7.87 20.32 -8.94
N ARG A 559 8.96 21.07 -8.72
CA ARG A 559 8.92 22.53 -8.57
C ARG A 559 10.01 23.21 -9.40
N PRO A 560 9.79 24.46 -9.82
CA PRO A 560 10.85 25.27 -10.44
C PRO A 560 12.13 25.31 -9.60
N GLY A 561 13.27 25.30 -10.28
CA GLY A 561 14.59 25.28 -9.66
C GLY A 561 15.08 23.90 -9.22
N MET A 562 14.25 22.85 -9.24
CA MET A 562 14.73 21.47 -9.04
C MET A 562 15.58 21.03 -10.22
N ALA A 563 16.63 20.26 -9.96
CA ALA A 563 17.43 19.61 -11.00
C ALA A 563 16.84 18.21 -11.32
N MET A 564 16.87 17.84 -12.60
CA MET A 564 16.53 16.52 -13.14
C MET A 564 17.68 15.99 -13.99
N VAL A 565 17.82 14.67 -14.09
CA VAL A 565 18.91 14.05 -14.87
C VAL A 565 18.52 13.99 -16.36
N THR A 566 19.45 14.35 -17.22
CA THR A 566 19.30 14.27 -18.69
C THR A 566 19.90 13.00 -19.27
N GLU A 567 19.61 12.73 -20.53
CA GLU A 567 20.07 11.52 -21.24
C GLU A 567 21.59 11.39 -21.38
N ASP A 568 22.32 12.50 -21.37
CA ASP A 568 23.79 12.55 -21.38
C ASP A 568 24.38 12.46 -19.96
N GLY A 569 23.53 12.15 -18.98
CA GLY A 569 23.93 12.03 -17.58
C GLY A 569 24.41 13.34 -16.99
N LYS A 570 23.86 14.49 -17.43
CA LYS A 570 24.01 15.81 -16.81
C LYS A 570 22.76 16.18 -16.02
N LEU A 571 22.73 17.39 -15.46
CA LEU A 571 21.55 17.96 -14.81
C LEU A 571 21.01 19.11 -15.63
N ASP A 572 19.69 19.16 -15.73
CA ASP A 572 18.95 20.29 -16.26
C ASP A 572 17.94 20.75 -15.21
N VAL A 573 17.70 22.06 -15.16
CA VAL A 573 16.91 22.68 -14.09
C VAL A 573 15.49 22.88 -14.58
N VAL A 574 14.51 22.49 -13.78
CA VAL A 574 13.10 22.76 -14.02
C VAL A 574 12.88 24.27 -14.06
N ALA A 575 12.52 24.79 -15.23
CA ALA A 575 12.19 26.19 -15.45
C ALA A 575 10.73 26.47 -15.07
N SER A 576 9.80 25.57 -15.43
CA SER A 576 8.39 25.70 -15.04
C SER A 576 7.69 24.36 -14.94
N VAL A 577 6.64 24.33 -14.11
CA VAL A 577 5.72 23.19 -13.98
C VAL A 577 4.33 23.74 -14.17
N ARG A 578 3.57 23.19 -15.12
CA ARG A 578 2.22 23.66 -15.44
C ARG A 578 1.25 22.49 -15.45
N ARG A 579 0.05 22.72 -14.91
CA ARG A 579 -1.08 21.81 -15.13
C ARG A 579 -1.64 22.08 -16.52
N ILE A 580 -1.85 21.02 -17.29
CA ILE A 580 -2.49 21.07 -18.60
C ILE A 580 -3.89 20.48 -18.44
N PRO A 581 -4.96 21.27 -18.63
CA PRO A 581 -6.33 20.79 -18.59
C PRO A 581 -6.57 19.62 -19.55
N GLY A 582 -7.20 18.55 -19.04
CA GLY A 582 -7.30 17.27 -19.73
C GLY A 582 -8.27 17.22 -20.91
N LYS A 583 -7.76 17.25 -22.16
CA LYS A 583 -8.42 16.54 -23.27
C LYS A 583 -8.09 15.05 -23.17
N SER A 584 -9.01 14.17 -23.56
CA SER A 584 -8.77 12.72 -23.61
C SER A 584 -7.51 12.41 -24.44
N ARG A 585 -6.41 11.96 -23.81
CA ARG A 585 -5.14 11.65 -24.47
C ARG A 585 -4.69 10.24 -24.14
N GLU A 586 -4.02 9.59 -25.08
CA GLU A 586 -3.39 8.30 -24.79
C GLU A 586 -2.17 8.49 -23.91
N VAL A 587 -2.09 7.65 -22.88
CA VAL A 587 -1.00 7.62 -21.93
C VAL A 587 -0.45 6.20 -21.81
N PHE A 588 0.83 6.07 -21.49
CA PHE A 588 1.60 4.85 -21.59
C PHE A 588 2.56 4.74 -20.41
N ASP A 589 2.98 3.53 -20.06
CA ASP A 589 4.07 3.32 -19.11
C ASP A 589 4.92 2.13 -19.55
N LEU A 590 6.20 2.12 -19.19
CA LEU A 590 7.16 1.11 -19.63
C LEU A 590 7.71 0.36 -18.42
N ASP A 591 7.67 -0.97 -18.42
CA ASP A 591 8.49 -1.74 -17.48
C ASP A 591 9.87 -1.98 -18.08
N VAL A 592 10.92 -1.50 -17.40
CA VAL A 592 12.29 -1.55 -17.90
C VAL A 592 13.15 -2.38 -16.96
N ARG A 593 13.70 -3.46 -17.50
CA ARG A 593 14.39 -4.50 -16.72
C ARG A 593 15.57 -3.95 -15.94
N GLY A 594 15.54 -4.17 -14.63
CA GLY A 594 16.67 -3.96 -13.71
C GLY A 594 16.98 -2.50 -13.37
N THR A 595 16.85 -1.57 -14.30
CA THR A 595 17.14 -0.14 -14.04
C THR A 595 15.94 0.59 -13.45
N HIS A 596 14.71 0.17 -13.77
CA HIS A 596 13.47 0.83 -13.36
C HIS A 596 13.43 2.33 -13.69
N ASN A 597 14.10 2.71 -14.76
CA ASN A 597 14.11 4.08 -15.30
C ASN A 597 14.42 4.06 -16.80
N TYR A 598 14.03 5.12 -17.50
CA TYR A 598 14.31 5.32 -18.92
C TYR A 598 14.32 6.80 -19.26
N VAL A 599 14.86 7.11 -20.44
CA VAL A 599 14.91 8.48 -20.97
C VAL A 599 13.67 8.77 -21.81
N ALA A 600 12.92 9.79 -21.42
CA ALA A 600 11.78 10.35 -22.15
C ALA A 600 11.98 11.85 -22.39
N ASN A 601 11.89 12.30 -23.64
CA ASN A 601 12.15 13.68 -24.07
C ASN A 601 13.47 14.25 -23.53
N GLY A 602 14.52 13.41 -23.53
CA GLY A 602 15.87 13.77 -23.05
C GLY A 602 16.01 13.86 -21.52
N ILE A 603 14.98 13.47 -20.75
CA ILE A 603 14.96 13.49 -19.28
C ILE A 603 14.79 12.06 -18.75
N VAL A 604 15.51 11.70 -17.70
CA VAL A 604 15.33 10.39 -17.03
C VAL A 604 14.09 10.40 -16.14
N THR A 605 13.24 9.40 -16.32
CA THR A 605 12.00 9.21 -15.54
C THR A 605 11.84 7.76 -15.07
N HIS A 606 10.92 7.53 -14.12
CA HIS A 606 10.73 6.24 -13.44
C HIS A 606 9.59 5.44 -14.11
N ASN A 607 9.53 4.12 -13.92
CA ASN A 607 8.38 3.29 -14.35
C ASN A 607 7.35 3.01 -13.23
N SER A 608 6.12 2.59 -13.49
CA SER A 608 5.14 2.35 -12.42
C SER A 608 5.47 1.14 -11.52
N ILE A 609 5.23 1.26 -10.20
CA ILE A 609 5.58 0.24 -9.17
C ILE A 609 4.54 0.09 -8.03
N TYR A 610 3.34 -0.44 -8.28
CA TYR A 610 2.42 -0.85 -7.20
C TYR A 610 2.55 -2.33 -6.83
N ARG A 611 3.64 -2.72 -6.14
CA ARG A 611 3.94 -4.12 -5.76
C ARG A 611 3.86 -4.43 -4.24
N PHE A 612 3.72 -3.42 -3.35
CA PHE A 612 4.05 -3.60 -1.92
C PHE A 612 2.99 -4.30 -1.03
N ARG A 613 1.82 -4.69 -1.56
CA ARG A 613 0.83 -5.55 -0.86
C ARG A 613 0.71 -6.95 -1.48
N GLY A 614 1.65 -7.34 -2.33
CA GLY A 614 1.53 -8.54 -3.16
C GLY A 614 0.51 -8.39 -4.30
N ALA A 615 -0.39 -7.41 -4.23
CA ALA A 615 -1.24 -6.98 -5.33
C ALA A 615 -0.37 -6.56 -6.52
N ASP A 616 -0.62 -7.15 -7.68
CA ASP A 616 0.11 -6.88 -8.91
C ASP A 616 -0.82 -6.11 -9.84
N VAL A 617 -0.62 -4.80 -9.98
CA VAL A 617 -1.39 -3.97 -10.94
C VAL A 617 -1.16 -4.44 -12.39
N GLY A 618 -0.13 -5.25 -12.63
CA GLY A 618 0.06 -6.03 -13.84
C GLY A 618 -1.07 -7.03 -14.11
N ASN A 619 -1.72 -7.58 -13.08
CA ASN A 619 -2.78 -8.60 -13.22
C ASN A 619 -3.94 -8.11 -14.09
N MET A 620 -4.34 -6.84 -14.03
CA MET A 620 -5.39 -6.31 -14.92
C MET A 620 -4.97 -6.35 -16.39
N ASN A 621 -3.71 -6.05 -16.70
CA ASN A 621 -3.21 -6.08 -18.07
C ASN A 621 -2.90 -7.51 -18.53
N GLU A 622 -2.34 -8.33 -17.64
CA GLU A 622 -2.15 -9.77 -17.87
C GLU A 622 -3.50 -10.43 -18.10
N PHE A 623 -4.55 -10.02 -17.39
CA PHE A 623 -5.92 -10.48 -17.59
C PHE A 623 -6.46 -10.13 -18.97
N LEU A 624 -6.37 -8.85 -19.38
CA LEU A 624 -6.82 -8.42 -20.71
C LEU A 624 -6.14 -9.24 -21.82
N ARG A 625 -4.85 -9.54 -21.66
CA ARG A 625 -4.06 -10.33 -22.62
C ARG A 625 -4.39 -11.82 -22.56
N ASP A 626 -4.26 -12.44 -21.38
CA ASP A 626 -4.36 -13.88 -21.17
C ASP A 626 -5.77 -14.41 -21.47
N PHE A 627 -6.80 -13.57 -21.30
CA PHE A 627 -8.19 -13.92 -21.57
C PHE A 627 -8.77 -13.25 -22.82
N GLY A 628 -7.95 -12.54 -23.61
CA GLY A 628 -8.36 -11.95 -24.89
C GLY A 628 -9.52 -10.95 -24.77
N VAL A 629 -9.58 -10.18 -23.69
CA VAL A 629 -10.69 -9.25 -23.42
C VAL A 629 -10.65 -8.10 -24.42
N ARG A 630 -11.65 -8.02 -25.30
CA ARG A 630 -11.69 -7.08 -26.43
C ARG A 630 -12.14 -5.68 -26.04
N GLU A 631 -13.03 -5.56 -25.07
CA GLU A 631 -13.59 -4.28 -24.66
C GLU A 631 -13.81 -4.20 -23.14
N VAL A 632 -13.60 -3.00 -22.59
CA VAL A 632 -13.71 -2.74 -21.16
C VAL A 632 -14.95 -1.90 -20.90
N VAL A 633 -15.88 -2.41 -20.08
CA VAL A 633 -17.13 -1.70 -19.75
C VAL A 633 -16.89 -0.77 -18.56
N LYS A 634 -17.34 0.48 -18.64
CA LYS A 634 -17.16 1.47 -17.57
C LYS A 634 -18.49 1.78 -16.89
N LEU A 635 -18.52 1.72 -15.56
CA LEU A 635 -19.67 2.11 -14.74
C LEU A 635 -19.39 3.46 -14.07
N GLU A 636 -20.02 4.51 -14.61
CA GLU A 636 -19.80 5.91 -14.22
C GLU A 636 -20.96 6.50 -13.39
N GLN A 637 -22.19 6.00 -13.53
CA GLN A 637 -23.33 6.49 -12.74
C GLN A 637 -23.29 5.94 -11.30
N ASN A 638 -23.37 6.81 -10.30
CA ASN A 638 -23.42 6.51 -8.88
C ASN A 638 -24.86 6.59 -8.36
N TYR A 639 -25.24 5.63 -7.51
CA TYR A 639 -26.59 5.48 -6.94
C TYR A 639 -26.61 5.54 -5.41
N ARG A 640 -25.50 5.94 -4.78
CA ARG A 640 -25.34 5.95 -3.32
C ARG A 640 -25.32 7.37 -2.75
N SER A 641 -24.71 8.29 -3.49
CA SER A 641 -24.34 9.60 -3.00
C SER A 641 -25.00 10.68 -3.85
N GLN A 642 -25.50 11.70 -3.17
CA GLN A 642 -26.06 12.91 -3.78
C GLN A 642 -24.95 13.78 -4.39
N GLY A 643 -25.37 14.76 -5.21
CA GLY A 643 -24.46 15.58 -6.01
C GLY A 643 -23.33 16.22 -5.20
N SER A 644 -23.60 16.83 -4.05
CA SER A 644 -22.61 17.52 -3.22
C SER A 644 -21.48 16.59 -2.73
N ILE A 645 -21.82 15.36 -2.32
CA ILE A 645 -20.83 14.36 -1.89
C ILE A 645 -20.00 13.89 -3.08
N LEU A 646 -20.64 13.65 -4.23
CA LEU A 646 -19.94 13.20 -5.44
C LEU A 646 -19.08 14.29 -6.05
N ASP A 647 -19.53 15.54 -6.06
CA ASP A 647 -18.77 16.69 -6.53
C ASP A 647 -17.50 16.82 -5.69
N ALA A 648 -17.60 16.70 -4.37
CA ALA A 648 -16.42 16.71 -3.49
C ALA A 648 -15.53 15.48 -3.68
N ALA A 649 -16.10 14.27 -3.76
CA ALA A 649 -15.32 13.05 -3.99
C ALA A 649 -14.61 13.08 -5.35
N ASN A 650 -15.29 13.54 -6.41
CA ASN A 650 -14.71 13.76 -7.72
C ASN A 650 -13.67 14.88 -7.71
N ALA A 651 -13.89 15.98 -6.97
CA ALA A 651 -12.93 17.06 -6.85
C ALA A 651 -11.66 16.63 -6.11
N VAL A 652 -11.80 15.82 -5.05
CA VAL A 652 -10.68 15.25 -4.29
C VAL A 652 -9.96 14.19 -5.12
N ILE A 653 -10.68 13.22 -5.72
CA ILE A 653 -10.06 12.18 -6.56
C ILE A 653 -9.54 12.73 -7.88
N ALA A 654 -10.03 13.88 -8.37
CA ALA A 654 -9.42 14.57 -9.51
C ALA A 654 -8.04 15.12 -9.16
N GLN A 655 -7.75 15.36 -7.86
CA GLN A 655 -6.38 15.60 -7.40
C GLN A 655 -5.55 14.32 -7.36
N ASN A 656 -6.18 13.14 -7.37
CA ASN A 656 -5.51 11.86 -7.51
C ASN A 656 -5.22 11.60 -8.98
N LYS A 657 -3.96 11.35 -9.15
CA LYS A 657 -3.33 11.59 -10.42
C LYS A 657 -3.37 10.27 -11.16
N ALA A 658 -3.33 9.16 -10.42
CA ALA A 658 -3.82 7.86 -10.79
C ALA A 658 -5.37 7.88 -10.98
N ARG A 659 -5.91 7.76 -12.21
CA ARG A 659 -7.31 7.31 -12.56
C ARG A 659 -7.49 6.67 -13.98
N LEU A 660 -8.10 5.50 -14.18
CA LEU A 660 -8.76 5.15 -15.44
C LEU A 660 -9.95 6.04 -15.54
N GLY A 661 -9.89 7.01 -16.45
CA GLY A 661 -10.91 8.02 -16.66
C GLY A 661 -12.32 7.44 -16.62
N LYS A 662 -12.88 7.48 -15.41
CA LYS A 662 -14.26 7.29 -15.02
C LYS A 662 -14.62 8.56 -14.28
N ASN A 663 -15.74 9.21 -14.52
CA ASN A 663 -16.21 10.30 -13.68
C ASN A 663 -17.53 9.89 -13.06
N LEU A 664 -17.62 9.96 -11.73
CA LEU A 664 -18.86 9.55 -11.07
C LEU A 664 -19.90 10.65 -11.25
N TRP A 665 -21.12 10.30 -11.65
CA TRP A 665 -22.22 11.27 -11.70
C TRP A 665 -23.47 10.63 -11.08
N THR A 666 -24.40 11.42 -10.54
CA THR A 666 -25.67 10.92 -9.98
C THR A 666 -26.86 11.60 -10.65
N ALA A 667 -27.99 10.89 -10.70
CA ALA A 667 -29.28 11.45 -11.12
C ALA A 667 -30.08 12.04 -9.94
N GLU A 668 -29.62 11.83 -8.70
CA GLU A 668 -30.23 12.45 -7.53
C GLU A 668 -29.91 13.95 -7.44
N GLY A 669 -30.70 14.67 -6.63
CA GLY A 669 -30.47 16.09 -6.37
C GLY A 669 -29.11 16.37 -5.71
N ARG A 670 -28.76 17.65 -5.57
CA ARG A 670 -27.47 18.04 -4.97
C ARG A 670 -27.33 17.58 -3.50
N GLY A 671 -28.43 17.47 -2.76
CA GLY A 671 -28.36 17.10 -1.35
C GLY A 671 -27.88 18.21 -0.45
N GLU A 672 -27.68 17.89 0.83
CA GLU A 672 -27.12 18.82 1.81
C GLU A 672 -25.66 19.18 1.47
N PRO A 673 -25.24 20.44 1.63
CA PRO A 673 -23.83 20.82 1.55
C PRO A 673 -22.96 20.08 2.58
N LEU A 674 -21.70 19.82 2.22
CA LEU A 674 -20.76 19.26 3.18
C LEU A 674 -20.44 20.24 4.30
N ARG A 675 -20.60 19.79 5.54
CA ARG A 675 -20.24 20.54 6.76
C ARG A 675 -18.81 20.21 7.17
N VAL A 676 -18.00 21.24 7.46
CA VAL A 676 -16.63 21.10 7.94
C VAL A 676 -16.52 21.84 9.26
N TYR A 677 -16.10 21.14 10.32
CA TYR A 677 -15.84 21.71 11.63
C TYR A 677 -14.36 21.55 11.97
N ALA A 678 -13.73 22.62 12.47
CA ALA A 678 -12.34 22.62 12.93
C ALA A 678 -12.35 22.87 14.43
N ALA A 679 -11.93 21.87 15.21
CA ALA A 679 -11.85 21.92 16.66
C ALA A 679 -10.45 22.37 17.12
N ALA A 680 -10.33 22.99 18.30
CA ALA A 680 -9.02 23.36 18.85
C ALA A 680 -8.23 22.16 19.37
N ASN A 681 -8.90 21.07 19.75
CA ASN A 681 -8.29 19.82 20.21
C ASN A 681 -9.18 18.60 19.93
N ASP A 682 -8.64 17.42 20.22
CA ASP A 682 -9.31 16.13 20.02
C ASP A 682 -10.52 15.91 20.95
N GLU A 683 -10.50 16.45 22.18
CA GLU A 683 -11.66 16.40 23.08
C GLU A 683 -12.83 17.25 22.58
N GLU A 684 -12.56 18.42 22.02
CA GLU A 684 -13.56 19.30 21.42
C GLU A 684 -14.11 18.72 20.11
N GLU A 685 -13.25 18.12 19.27
CA GLU A 685 -13.70 17.36 18.08
C GLU A 685 -14.65 16.24 18.50
N ALA A 686 -14.29 15.46 19.54
CA ALA A 686 -15.12 14.38 20.04
C ALA A 686 -16.45 14.88 20.65
N ARG A 687 -16.45 16.03 21.34
CA ARG A 687 -17.68 16.65 21.87
C ARG A 687 -18.60 17.11 20.74
N PHE A 688 -18.06 17.79 19.74
CA PHE A 688 -18.82 18.20 18.56
C PHE A 688 -19.47 16.98 17.88
N VAL A 689 -18.73 15.89 17.68
CA VAL A 689 -19.26 14.64 17.11
C VAL A 689 -20.40 14.08 17.96
N VAL A 690 -20.26 14.07 19.29
CA VAL A 690 -21.32 13.61 20.21
C VAL A 690 -22.58 14.48 20.10
N ASP A 691 -22.42 15.80 20.03
CA ASP A 691 -23.53 16.74 19.95
C ASP A 691 -24.27 16.63 18.60
N GLU A 692 -23.54 16.46 17.49
CA GLU A 692 -24.12 16.19 16.17
C GLU A 692 -24.87 14.85 16.14
N VAL A 693 -24.28 13.78 16.70
CA VAL A 693 -24.95 12.48 16.78
C VAL A 693 -26.25 12.58 17.57
N ARG A 694 -26.25 13.33 18.69
CA ARG A 694 -27.47 13.57 19.49
C ARG A 694 -28.49 14.41 18.74
N GLN A 695 -28.05 15.43 18.02
CA GLN A 695 -28.94 16.26 17.22
C GLN A 695 -29.62 15.44 16.12
N LEU A 696 -28.84 14.76 15.27
CA LEU A 696 -29.37 13.92 14.20
C LEU A 696 -30.27 12.81 14.75
N HIS A 697 -29.96 12.27 15.93
CA HIS A 697 -30.81 11.25 16.56
C HIS A 697 -32.14 11.84 17.06
N ARG A 698 -32.14 13.06 17.60
CA ARG A 698 -33.38 13.79 17.94
C ARG A 698 -34.21 14.14 16.71
N GLU A 699 -33.56 14.40 15.58
CA GLU A 699 -34.21 14.63 14.28
C GLU A 699 -34.74 13.33 13.64
N GLY A 700 -34.56 12.18 14.31
CA GLY A 700 -35.14 10.89 13.92
C GLY A 700 -34.20 9.96 13.16
N ILE A 701 -32.94 10.34 12.93
CA ILE A 701 -31.95 9.46 12.29
C ILE A 701 -31.53 8.37 13.29
N ALA A 702 -31.57 7.11 12.87
CA ALA A 702 -31.14 6.01 13.71
C ALA A 702 -29.61 6.06 13.91
N LEU A 703 -29.13 5.75 15.13
CA LEU A 703 -27.68 5.65 15.40
C LEU A 703 -26.97 4.66 14.45
N ALA A 704 -27.68 3.64 13.97
CA ALA A 704 -27.16 2.66 13.03
C ALA A 704 -26.88 3.21 11.62
N ASP A 705 -27.50 4.34 11.25
CA ASP A 705 -27.31 5.02 9.97
C ASP A 705 -26.18 6.07 10.04
N MET A 706 -25.57 6.23 11.21
CA MET A 706 -24.44 7.13 11.43
C MET A 706 -23.13 6.33 11.47
N ALA A 707 -22.09 6.85 10.81
CA ALA A 707 -20.78 6.22 10.79
C ALA A 707 -19.68 7.25 11.10
N LEU A 708 -18.79 6.88 12.03
CA LEU A 708 -17.58 7.64 12.35
C LEU A 708 -16.38 6.96 11.69
N LEU A 709 -15.68 7.69 10.80
CA LEU A 709 -14.55 7.18 10.03
C LEU A 709 -13.26 7.93 10.43
N TYR A 710 -12.22 7.18 10.76
CA TYR A 710 -10.91 7.71 11.19
C TYR A 710 -9.76 7.01 10.48
N ARG A 711 -8.57 7.64 10.45
CA ARG A 711 -7.42 7.18 9.67
C ARG A 711 -6.65 6.04 10.33
N SER A 712 -6.56 6.04 11.67
CA SER A 712 -5.85 5.02 12.45
C SER A 712 -6.64 4.58 13.69
N ASN A 713 -6.47 3.34 14.11
CA ASN A 713 -7.15 2.79 15.30
C ASN A 713 -6.77 3.53 16.60
N ALA A 714 -5.65 4.26 16.63
CA ALA A 714 -5.30 5.06 17.80
C ALA A 714 -6.31 6.20 18.06
N GLN A 715 -6.96 6.71 17.01
CA GLN A 715 -7.93 7.82 17.12
C GLN A 715 -9.28 7.36 17.69
N SER A 716 -9.61 6.06 17.63
CA SER A 716 -10.92 5.58 18.09
C SER A 716 -11.10 5.76 19.58
N ARG A 717 -10.02 5.62 20.37
CA ARG A 717 -10.07 5.65 21.84
C ARG A 717 -10.75 6.89 22.42
N ILE A 718 -10.48 8.07 21.86
CA ILE A 718 -11.02 9.35 22.37
C ILE A 718 -12.52 9.45 22.02
N LEU A 719 -12.89 9.09 20.80
CA LEU A 719 -14.28 9.05 20.34
C LEU A 719 -15.11 8.02 21.12
N GLU A 720 -14.57 6.81 21.33
CA GLU A 720 -15.20 5.74 22.11
C GLU A 720 -15.49 6.19 23.54
N HIS A 721 -14.52 6.86 24.17
CA HIS A 721 -14.67 7.37 25.53
C HIS A 721 -15.72 8.50 25.60
N ALA A 722 -15.75 9.40 24.63
CA ALA A 722 -16.74 10.48 24.56
C ALA A 722 -18.17 9.94 24.34
N LEU A 723 -18.36 9.03 23.40
CA LEU A 723 -19.65 8.36 23.15
C LEU A 723 -20.12 7.57 24.37
N PHE A 724 -19.21 6.83 25.01
CA PHE A 724 -19.51 6.08 26.23
C PHE A 724 -19.97 7.00 27.38
N ARG A 725 -19.24 8.09 27.66
CA ARG A 725 -19.64 9.08 28.66
C ARG A 725 -20.97 9.74 28.33
N ALA A 726 -21.26 9.94 27.05
CA ALA A 726 -22.50 10.52 26.57
C ALA A 726 -23.69 9.55 26.57
N GLY A 727 -23.48 8.27 26.93
CA GLY A 727 -24.51 7.24 26.91
C GLY A 727 -24.97 6.84 25.51
N ILE A 728 -24.17 7.11 24.49
CA ILE A 728 -24.51 6.82 23.08
C ILE A 728 -24.01 5.43 22.72
N ALA A 729 -24.90 4.57 22.25
CA ALA A 729 -24.54 3.25 21.78
C ALA A 729 -23.67 3.34 20.52
N TYR A 730 -22.54 2.63 20.50
CA TYR A 730 -21.62 2.60 19.36
C TYR A 730 -21.09 1.19 19.13
N LYS A 731 -20.53 0.96 17.93
CA LYS A 731 -19.89 -0.31 17.55
C LYS A 731 -18.60 -0.05 16.80
N VAL A 732 -17.50 -0.62 17.29
CA VAL A 732 -16.17 -0.50 16.68
C VAL A 732 -15.93 -1.65 15.70
N TYR A 733 -15.52 -1.32 14.48
CA TYR A 733 -15.09 -2.29 13.48
C TYR A 733 -13.55 -2.32 13.43
N GLY A 734 -12.94 -3.48 13.70
CA GLY A 734 -11.48 -3.65 13.63
C GLY A 734 -10.70 -3.52 14.95
N GLY A 735 -11.37 -3.51 16.10
CA GLY A 735 -10.75 -3.69 17.42
C GLY A 735 -10.35 -5.16 17.70
N LEU A 736 -10.05 -5.50 18.96
CA LEU A 736 -9.73 -6.88 19.37
C LEU A 736 -10.83 -7.82 18.88
N ARG A 737 -10.50 -8.72 17.94
CA ARG A 737 -11.51 -9.57 17.30
C ARG A 737 -12.07 -10.53 18.34
N PHE A 738 -13.34 -10.91 18.22
CA PHE A 738 -13.99 -11.83 19.15
C PHE A 738 -13.17 -13.12 19.39
N PHE A 739 -12.66 -13.72 18.31
CA PHE A 739 -11.83 -14.93 18.36
C PHE A 739 -10.37 -14.71 18.83
N GLU A 740 -9.94 -13.46 18.99
CA GLU A 740 -8.62 -13.12 19.55
C GLU A 740 -8.67 -12.95 21.07
N ARG A 741 -9.87 -12.86 21.66
CA ARG A 741 -10.06 -12.77 23.10
C ARG A 741 -9.58 -14.04 23.79
N GLN A 742 -8.89 -13.88 24.92
CA GLN A 742 -8.25 -14.98 25.62
C GLN A 742 -9.26 -16.04 26.07
N GLU A 743 -10.38 -15.60 26.64
CA GLU A 743 -11.49 -16.45 27.07
C GLU A 743 -12.11 -17.25 25.91
N VAL A 744 -12.26 -16.63 24.74
CA VAL A 744 -12.78 -17.31 23.53
C VAL A 744 -11.76 -18.32 23.01
N LYS A 745 -10.47 -17.96 22.99
CA LYS A 745 -9.38 -18.87 22.60
C LYS A 745 -9.26 -20.07 23.53
N HIS A 746 -9.48 -19.89 24.84
CA HIS A 746 -9.49 -20.99 25.81
C HIS A 746 -10.71 -21.89 25.63
N ALA A 747 -11.92 -21.33 25.48
CA ALA A 747 -13.11 -22.13 25.21
C ALA A 747 -12.99 -22.94 23.90
N LEU A 748 -12.48 -22.31 22.83
CA LEU A 748 -12.21 -23.01 21.58
C LEU A 748 -11.17 -24.12 21.73
N ALA A 749 -10.13 -23.93 22.52
CA ALA A 749 -9.14 -24.96 22.77
C ALA A 749 -9.74 -26.17 23.52
N TYR A 750 -10.65 -25.97 24.48
CA TYR A 750 -11.41 -27.09 25.07
C TYR A 750 -12.26 -27.84 24.05
N LEU A 751 -13.03 -27.12 23.24
CA LEU A 751 -13.88 -27.74 22.22
C LEU A 751 -13.05 -28.50 21.18
N ARG A 752 -11.87 -27.99 20.85
CA ARG A 752 -10.92 -28.65 19.96
C ARG A 752 -10.38 -29.93 20.57
N LEU A 753 -9.97 -29.95 21.83
CA LEU A 753 -9.53 -31.17 22.50
C LEU A 753 -10.64 -32.23 22.57
N ALA A 754 -11.88 -31.80 22.77
CA ALA A 754 -13.02 -32.71 22.75
C ALA A 754 -13.27 -33.33 21.36
N ALA A 755 -12.96 -32.60 20.29
CA ALA A 755 -13.14 -33.08 18.91
C ALA A 755 -11.89 -33.79 18.35
N ASN A 756 -10.70 -33.41 18.80
CA ASN A 756 -9.40 -33.94 18.42
C ASN A 756 -8.50 -34.02 19.67
N PRO A 757 -8.43 -35.18 20.34
CA PRO A 757 -7.61 -35.38 21.54
C PRO A 757 -6.10 -35.13 21.32
N ASP A 758 -5.62 -35.27 20.08
CA ASP A 758 -4.20 -35.14 19.72
C ASP A 758 -3.78 -33.68 19.43
N ASP A 759 -4.60 -32.70 19.81
CA ASP A 759 -4.34 -31.28 19.59
C ASP A 759 -3.41 -30.69 20.68
N ASP A 760 -2.11 -30.95 20.56
CA ASP A 760 -1.06 -30.49 21.49
C ASP A 760 -1.09 -28.96 21.74
N GLY A 761 -1.43 -28.19 20.70
CA GLY A 761 -1.54 -26.74 20.77
C GLY A 761 -2.70 -26.29 21.65
N ALA A 762 -3.86 -26.92 21.50
CA ALA A 762 -5.01 -26.69 22.36
C ALA A 762 -4.73 -27.17 23.79
N PHE A 763 -4.14 -28.37 23.97
CA PHE A 763 -3.74 -28.92 25.27
C PHE A 763 -2.84 -27.95 26.03
N SER A 764 -1.73 -27.55 25.41
CA SER A 764 -0.76 -26.62 26.02
C SER A 764 -1.39 -25.29 26.44
N ARG A 765 -2.43 -24.83 25.74
CA ARG A 765 -3.14 -23.59 26.07
C ARG A 765 -4.05 -23.73 27.30
N VAL A 766 -4.76 -24.85 27.45
CA VAL A 766 -5.81 -24.98 28.48
C VAL A 766 -5.48 -25.93 29.63
N VAL A 767 -4.37 -26.68 29.54
CA VAL A 767 -3.95 -27.64 30.58
C VAL A 767 -3.95 -27.02 31.97
N ASN A 768 -3.48 -25.78 32.11
CA ASN A 768 -3.47 -25.04 33.37
C ASN A 768 -4.41 -23.81 33.38
N PHE A 769 -5.44 -23.78 32.52
CA PHE A 769 -6.48 -22.75 32.55
C PHE A 769 -7.89 -23.35 32.62
N PRO A 770 -8.68 -23.14 33.68
CA PRO A 770 -8.34 -22.42 34.91
C PRO A 770 -7.16 -23.07 35.65
N PRO A 771 -6.47 -22.36 36.56
CA PRO A 771 -5.31 -22.88 37.28
C PRO A 771 -5.61 -24.21 37.97
N ARG A 772 -4.79 -25.24 37.70
CA ARG A 772 -4.90 -26.60 38.25
C ARG A 772 -3.65 -27.02 39.04
N GLY A 773 -2.74 -26.09 39.30
CA GLY A 773 -1.45 -26.39 39.94
C GLY A 773 -0.45 -27.09 39.01
N ILE A 774 -0.68 -27.07 37.69
CA ILE A 774 0.23 -27.67 36.71
C ILE A 774 1.29 -26.65 36.32
N GLY A 775 2.50 -26.81 36.83
CA GLY A 775 3.63 -25.90 36.59
C GLY A 775 4.35 -26.13 35.26
N ALA A 776 5.18 -25.18 34.84
CA ALA A 776 5.95 -25.25 33.60
C ALA A 776 6.83 -26.51 33.50
N ARG A 777 7.48 -26.89 34.62
CA ARG A 777 8.33 -28.09 34.70
C ARG A 777 7.56 -29.39 34.44
N THR A 778 6.33 -29.50 34.92
CA THR A 778 5.46 -30.67 34.69
C THR A 778 5.06 -30.78 33.22
N ILE A 779 4.79 -29.63 32.57
CA ILE A 779 4.47 -29.58 31.14
C ILE A 779 5.69 -29.97 30.29
N GLU A 780 6.88 -29.49 30.63
CA GLU A 780 8.13 -29.87 29.95
C GLU A 780 8.39 -31.38 30.06
N GLN A 781 8.24 -31.97 31.25
CA GLN A 781 8.38 -33.42 31.44
C GLN A 781 7.37 -34.24 30.63
N LEU A 782 6.12 -33.77 30.52
CA LEU A 782 5.11 -34.40 29.66
C LEU A 782 5.49 -34.35 28.18
N GLN A 783 6.04 -33.21 27.71
CA GLN A 783 6.50 -33.04 26.34
C GLN A 783 7.71 -33.93 26.03
N GLU A 784 8.67 -34.05 26.96
CA GLU A 784 9.81 -34.95 26.84
C GLU A 784 9.38 -36.42 26.79
N ALA A 785 8.44 -36.82 27.65
CA ALA A 785 7.89 -38.18 27.66
C ALA A 785 7.13 -38.50 26.36
N ALA A 786 6.33 -37.56 25.84
CA ALA A 786 5.63 -37.71 24.57
C ALA A 786 6.60 -37.83 23.39
N ALA A 787 7.67 -37.02 23.38
CA ALA A 787 8.73 -37.11 22.36
C ALA A 787 9.50 -38.44 22.41
N ALA A 788 9.71 -38.99 23.61
CA ALA A 788 10.35 -40.29 23.80
C ALA A 788 9.46 -41.47 23.39
N GLY A 789 8.14 -41.38 23.61
CA GLY A 789 7.17 -42.41 23.24
C GLY A 789 6.84 -42.49 21.74
N LEU A 790 7.15 -41.46 20.96
CA LEU A 790 7.03 -41.46 19.48
C LEU A 790 8.22 -42.16 18.79
N GLY A 791 9.25 -42.55 19.55
CA GLY A 791 10.45 -43.26 19.07
C GLY A 791 10.44 -44.77 19.33
N SER A 792 9.37 -45.31 19.91
CA SER A 792 9.07 -46.74 20.08
C SER A 792 7.88 -47.12 19.22
#